data_AF-A0A9E3PGS5-F1
#
_entry.id   AF-A0A9E3PGS5-F1
#
_cell.length_a   1.000
_cell.length_b   1.000
_cell.length_c   1.000
_cell.angle_alpha   90.00
_cell.angle_beta   90.00
_cell.angle_gamma   90.00
#
_symmetry.space_group_name_H-M   'P 1'
#
loop_
_entity.id
_entity.type
_entity.pdbx_description
1 polymer ?
#
loop_
_entity_poly.entity_id
_entity_poly.type
_entity_poly.pdbx_seq_one_letter_code
_entity_poly.pdbx_strand_id
1 'polypeptide(L)'
;MATWVWNGGAGNWSDQSNWKAEGTGENGLPQPGDTVVIASGNPEVGAITLEDMTIVLGSTDGSSPAILTADSTIFAAGTVIMNYGETAFARLEVNGDVSLAGALSPYAKGGILTVNIAGGASFTSTGIVTSGEVAGISIIGEGTFVNNKLLSAVGAGRLVLGEDLVIEGTGRIAIGNGAVVTINGAVPATQEIVFKDNGTLVVQDLASFKAVIAAFSSGNKIDLPELTANEFHFDSTTGILQVEENGVVVGEMTFSGVSGPGKFELAPLTGGGTLIEGYVPSTVVPPEIAAPDLFPTLPIALRLTPGETITLEDALTQAFGSDFSGYKEFYIYYTGQEAWVEDRFSFWDPKNPSMNEWLVNGTSIGSGDANLTRVTADQLSSVELKAGNVIGANATILVPIAYDDNGNAIEYASYKPIVVNPDLIPPPISGRAPTPDDIVAMAKAYAKVYFNIPNTNDCFNIGKAIAASVGAALPDNAYNLDPSDNADGGFWRVVYRGDEGEPVLDWSTLVKPGDIVRMAWPAGGGHTTTVIKGVGSDGQILVYDNDSHAPGFEAIGEHYADYAPGTLATGITIFRLAEDARYLIAATDLTETLQGTIHDDDIRPNGGLDSITGGPGDDLVQGLTAQMNGITFTDFTFGDTLGFNDLATAGIEVSYGQNSGEIFVSSNGEAVAAIKIGEPLDAPIFTVTGDGKGGSIIGAVSGTDVVAAAVAPLYAILDRLPDAPGLDFWRVGIESGLQLDDVAATFLASAEFQSEHGEVSDGGFVELLYNTYFDRAPDVDGYAFWLEALEDGAIDRATLLVGFTQSAEYHDLHLA
;
A
#
# COMPACT_ATOMS: atom_id res chain seq x y z
N MET A 1 7.83 -23.63 -33.53
CA MET A 1 6.42 -23.29 -33.27
C MET A 1 5.83 -22.84 -34.59
N ALA A 2 5.07 -23.73 -35.20
CA ALA A 2 4.27 -23.44 -36.39
C ALA A 2 2.80 -23.35 -35.99
N THR A 3 2.01 -22.61 -36.77
CA THR A 3 0.56 -22.63 -36.65
C THR A 3 -0.04 -23.60 -37.67
N TRP A 4 -0.92 -24.48 -37.23
CA TRP A 4 -1.62 -25.44 -38.07
C TRP A 4 -3.12 -25.18 -38.06
N VAL A 5 -3.74 -25.15 -39.24
CA VAL A 5 -5.17 -24.89 -39.41
C VAL A 5 -5.90 -26.17 -39.80
N TRP A 6 -6.97 -26.47 -39.08
CA TRP A 6 -7.87 -27.58 -39.39
C TRP A 6 -8.69 -27.29 -40.65
N ASN A 7 -8.69 -28.21 -41.61
CA ASN A 7 -9.43 -28.13 -42.88
C ASN A 7 -10.31 -29.36 -43.15
N GLY A 8 -10.37 -30.32 -42.21
CA GLY A 8 -10.94 -31.65 -42.42
C GLY A 8 -12.46 -31.80 -42.28
N GLY A 9 -13.20 -30.72 -42.00
CA GLY A 9 -14.61 -30.85 -41.60
C GLY A 9 -14.73 -31.73 -40.35
N ALA A 10 -15.52 -32.81 -40.39
CA ALA A 10 -15.48 -33.87 -39.39
C ALA A 10 -14.43 -34.93 -39.79
N GLY A 11 -13.45 -35.21 -38.94
CA GLY A 11 -12.36 -36.13 -39.33
C GLY A 11 -11.34 -36.41 -38.24
N ASN A 12 -10.50 -37.43 -38.48
CA ASN A 12 -9.48 -37.90 -37.55
C ASN A 12 -8.32 -36.90 -37.41
N TRP A 13 -8.00 -36.49 -36.17
CA TRP A 13 -6.87 -35.62 -35.82
C TRP A 13 -5.53 -36.09 -36.39
N SER A 14 -5.32 -37.40 -36.43
CA SER A 14 -4.06 -38.03 -36.84
C SER A 14 -3.90 -38.16 -38.36
N ASP A 15 -4.89 -37.73 -39.15
CA ASP A 15 -4.77 -37.68 -40.60
C ASP A 15 -4.16 -36.34 -41.02
N GLN A 16 -2.89 -36.39 -41.46
CA GLN A 16 -2.13 -35.22 -41.93
C GLN A 16 -2.80 -34.46 -43.08
N SER A 17 -3.73 -35.08 -43.81
CA SER A 17 -4.46 -34.40 -44.89
C SER A 17 -5.49 -33.39 -44.38
N ASN A 18 -5.86 -33.47 -43.10
CA ASN A 18 -6.79 -32.55 -42.45
C ASN A 18 -6.12 -31.27 -41.93
N TRP A 19 -4.79 -31.20 -41.94
CA TRP A 19 -4.01 -30.09 -41.39
C TRP A 19 -3.26 -29.34 -42.47
N LYS A 20 -3.24 -28.01 -42.34
CA LYS A 20 -2.46 -27.12 -43.19
C LYS A 20 -1.59 -26.22 -42.34
N ALA A 21 -0.29 -26.18 -42.63
CA ALA A 21 0.60 -25.19 -42.02
C ALA A 21 0.25 -23.78 -42.52
N GLU A 22 0.07 -22.84 -41.60
CA GLU A 22 -0.15 -21.44 -41.92
C GLU A 22 1.07 -20.85 -42.64
N GLY A 23 0.84 -20.04 -43.67
CA GLY A 23 1.90 -19.42 -44.48
C GLY A 23 2.50 -20.31 -45.59
N THR A 24 2.66 -21.62 -45.38
CA THR A 24 3.22 -22.54 -46.41
C THR A 24 2.16 -23.36 -47.14
N GLY A 25 1.04 -23.68 -46.49
CA GLY A 25 -0.04 -24.50 -47.05
C GLY A 25 0.29 -25.99 -47.21
N GLU A 26 1.42 -26.44 -46.65
CA GLU A 26 1.84 -27.84 -46.65
C GLU A 26 1.00 -28.68 -45.68
N ASN A 27 0.83 -29.97 -46.01
CA ASN A 27 0.17 -30.95 -45.13
C ASN A 27 1.20 -31.52 -44.14
N GLY A 28 0.78 -31.77 -42.91
CA GLY A 28 1.61 -32.36 -41.86
C GLY A 28 0.83 -32.54 -40.57
N LEU A 29 1.48 -33.00 -39.50
CA LEU A 29 0.84 -33.13 -38.18
C LEU A 29 1.42 -32.11 -37.20
N PRO A 30 0.58 -31.44 -36.41
CA PRO A 30 1.04 -30.60 -35.30
C PRO A 30 1.98 -31.36 -34.36
N GLN A 31 3.02 -30.69 -33.85
CA GLN A 31 3.99 -31.23 -32.90
C GLN A 31 3.94 -30.46 -31.55
N PRO A 32 4.52 -31.00 -30.47
CA PRO A 32 4.66 -30.25 -29.21
C PRO A 32 5.32 -28.88 -29.45
N GLY A 33 4.76 -27.83 -28.82
CA GLY A 33 5.11 -26.43 -29.00
C GLY A 33 4.38 -25.72 -30.15
N ASP A 34 3.56 -26.43 -30.94
CA ASP A 34 2.79 -25.80 -32.01
C ASP A 34 1.44 -25.24 -31.53
N THR A 35 0.95 -24.26 -32.29
CA THR A 35 -0.41 -23.75 -32.15
C THR A 35 -1.29 -24.41 -33.21
N VAL A 36 -2.47 -24.87 -32.81
CA VAL A 36 -3.45 -25.46 -33.71
C VAL A 36 -4.75 -24.67 -33.66
N VAL A 37 -5.28 -24.33 -34.82
CA VAL A 37 -6.45 -23.47 -34.99
C VAL A 37 -7.57 -24.26 -35.65
N ILE A 38 -8.67 -24.41 -34.93
CA ILE A 38 -9.90 -25.06 -35.40
C ILE A 38 -10.92 -23.94 -35.57
N ALA A 39 -10.88 -23.26 -36.71
CA ALA A 39 -11.81 -22.18 -37.02
C ALA A 39 -13.25 -22.69 -37.23
N SER A 40 -13.39 -23.92 -37.75
CA SER A 40 -14.67 -24.62 -37.90
C SER A 40 -14.43 -26.13 -38.07
N GLY A 41 -15.47 -26.94 -37.89
CA GLY A 41 -15.43 -28.39 -38.10
C GLY A 41 -15.44 -29.21 -36.81
N ASN A 42 -15.16 -30.51 -36.93
CA ASN A 42 -15.15 -31.48 -35.83
C ASN A 42 -13.95 -32.45 -35.91
N PRO A 43 -12.72 -32.01 -35.57
CA PRO A 43 -11.62 -32.92 -35.32
C PRO A 43 -11.92 -33.92 -34.21
N GLU A 44 -11.69 -35.20 -34.49
CA GLU A 44 -11.82 -36.32 -33.57
C GLU A 44 -10.43 -36.79 -33.12
N VAL A 45 -10.14 -36.62 -31.83
CA VAL A 45 -8.92 -37.04 -31.15
C VAL A 45 -9.22 -38.33 -30.39
N GLY A 46 -8.54 -39.42 -30.77
CA GLY A 46 -8.64 -40.69 -30.06
C GLY A 46 -7.71 -40.78 -28.85
N ALA A 47 -7.36 -42.01 -28.47
CA ALA A 47 -6.49 -42.32 -27.34
C ALA A 47 -5.01 -41.96 -27.58
N ILE A 48 -4.70 -40.66 -27.58
CA ILE A 48 -3.35 -40.11 -27.71
C ILE A 48 -3.08 -39.05 -26.62
N THR A 49 -1.80 -38.77 -26.39
CA THR A 49 -1.35 -37.66 -25.52
C THR A 49 -0.99 -36.46 -26.39
N LEU A 50 -1.56 -35.30 -26.05
CA LEU A 50 -1.20 -34.00 -26.61
C LEU A 50 -0.41 -33.22 -25.55
N GLU A 51 0.84 -32.90 -25.86
CA GLU A 51 1.80 -32.26 -24.95
C GLU A 51 2.23 -30.90 -25.50
N ASP A 52 2.36 -29.90 -24.62
CA ASP A 52 2.85 -28.56 -24.95
C ASP A 52 2.19 -27.89 -26.17
N MET A 53 0.88 -28.10 -26.40
CA MET A 53 0.16 -27.52 -27.55
C MET A 53 -0.78 -26.39 -27.16
N THR A 54 -0.90 -25.37 -27.99
CA THR A 54 -1.99 -24.37 -27.87
C THR A 54 -3.10 -24.69 -28.85
N ILE A 55 -4.27 -25.10 -28.36
CA ILE A 55 -5.46 -25.46 -29.13
C ILE A 55 -6.45 -24.31 -29.10
N VAL A 56 -6.68 -23.70 -30.26
CA VAL A 56 -7.57 -22.55 -30.43
C VAL A 56 -8.84 -22.98 -31.14
N LEU A 57 -9.98 -22.83 -30.47
CA LEU A 57 -11.30 -23.12 -31.00
C LEU A 57 -12.00 -21.81 -31.43
N GLY A 58 -12.49 -21.77 -32.66
CA GLY A 58 -13.28 -20.66 -33.17
C GLY A 58 -12.55 -19.72 -34.13
N SER A 59 -13.32 -18.76 -34.66
CA SER A 59 -12.87 -17.78 -35.64
C SER A 59 -13.46 -16.41 -35.32
N THR A 60 -12.89 -15.36 -35.92
CA THR A 60 -13.42 -13.99 -35.81
C THR A 60 -14.73 -13.78 -36.56
N ASP A 61 -15.14 -14.69 -37.45
CA ASP A 61 -16.38 -14.55 -38.24
C ASP A 61 -17.62 -15.18 -37.57
N GLY A 62 -17.43 -16.01 -36.54
CA GLY A 62 -18.49 -16.56 -35.69
C GLY A 62 -19.52 -17.45 -36.41
N SER A 63 -19.32 -17.77 -37.68
CA SER A 63 -20.38 -18.27 -38.57
C SER A 63 -20.58 -19.78 -38.52
N SER A 64 -19.59 -20.53 -38.02
CA SER A 64 -19.57 -22.00 -38.04
C SER A 64 -19.08 -22.58 -36.71
N PRO A 65 -19.60 -23.74 -36.27
CA PRO A 65 -19.19 -24.36 -35.03
C PRO A 65 -17.76 -24.91 -35.12
N ALA A 66 -16.99 -24.72 -34.05
CA ALA A 66 -15.66 -25.29 -33.85
C ALA A 66 -15.74 -26.30 -32.70
N ILE A 67 -15.74 -27.58 -33.06
CA ILE A 67 -15.96 -28.70 -32.13
C ILE A 67 -14.67 -29.51 -32.07
N LEU A 68 -14.14 -29.75 -30.88
CA LEU A 68 -13.07 -30.74 -30.66
C LEU A 68 -13.70 -31.94 -29.97
N THR A 69 -13.73 -33.09 -30.65
CA THR A 69 -14.19 -34.34 -30.04
C THR A 69 -12.98 -35.08 -29.48
N ALA A 70 -12.96 -35.35 -28.19
CA ALA A 70 -11.92 -36.11 -27.50
C ALA A 70 -12.50 -37.43 -26.95
N ASP A 71 -11.84 -38.53 -27.26
CA ASP A 71 -12.15 -39.87 -26.76
C ASP A 71 -10.87 -40.48 -26.19
N SER A 72 -10.85 -40.66 -24.87
CA SER A 72 -9.72 -41.27 -24.15
C SER A 72 -8.39 -40.49 -24.31
N THR A 73 -8.48 -39.19 -24.57
CA THR A 73 -7.35 -38.29 -24.85
C THR A 73 -6.71 -37.75 -23.56
N ILE A 74 -5.39 -37.61 -23.56
CA ILE A 74 -4.64 -36.96 -22.48
C ILE A 74 -4.12 -35.60 -22.96
N PHE A 75 -4.67 -34.51 -22.44
CA PHE A 75 -4.11 -33.17 -22.59
C PHE A 75 -3.09 -32.94 -21.45
N ALA A 76 -1.82 -33.20 -21.72
CA ALA A 76 -0.76 -33.15 -20.72
C ALA A 76 -0.46 -31.73 -20.24
N ALA A 77 0.45 -31.61 -19.28
CA ALA A 77 0.97 -30.32 -18.83
C ALA A 77 1.50 -29.51 -20.04
N GLY A 78 1.34 -28.18 -19.99
CA GLY A 78 1.72 -27.28 -21.08
C GLY A 78 0.72 -27.20 -22.23
N THR A 79 -0.26 -28.11 -22.34
CA THR A 79 -1.34 -28.01 -23.33
C THR A 79 -2.42 -27.02 -22.87
N VAL A 80 -2.75 -26.05 -23.71
CA VAL A 80 -3.77 -25.03 -23.43
C VAL A 80 -4.91 -25.14 -24.44
N ILE A 81 -6.15 -25.23 -23.95
CA ILE A 81 -7.36 -25.15 -24.77
C ILE A 81 -7.99 -23.79 -24.56
N MET A 82 -8.19 -23.03 -25.63
CA MET A 82 -8.78 -21.70 -25.59
C MET A 82 -9.77 -21.48 -26.73
N ASN A 83 -10.59 -20.45 -26.61
CA ASN A 83 -11.41 -19.97 -27.72
C ASN A 83 -11.06 -18.52 -28.10
N TYR A 84 -11.30 -18.18 -29.37
CA TYR A 84 -11.00 -16.86 -29.92
C TYR A 84 -12.11 -16.40 -30.89
N GLY A 85 -12.44 -15.10 -30.88
CA GLY A 85 -13.43 -14.48 -31.78
C GLY A 85 -14.88 -14.44 -31.25
N GLU A 86 -15.86 -14.14 -32.11
CA GLU A 86 -17.30 -14.12 -31.78
C GLU A 86 -17.92 -15.53 -31.88
N THR A 87 -17.51 -16.47 -31.04
CA THR A 87 -17.98 -17.86 -31.19
C THR A 87 -19.00 -18.26 -30.13
N ALA A 88 -20.28 -18.25 -30.51
CA ALA A 88 -21.35 -18.87 -29.75
C ALA A 88 -21.31 -20.42 -29.76
N PHE A 89 -20.33 -21.03 -30.45
CA PHE A 89 -20.31 -22.46 -30.78
C PHE A 89 -18.91 -23.11 -30.70
N ALA A 90 -18.06 -22.69 -29.77
CA ALA A 90 -16.81 -23.42 -29.46
C ALA A 90 -17.10 -24.53 -28.45
N ARG A 91 -16.81 -25.79 -28.80
CA ARG A 91 -17.10 -26.95 -27.94
C ARG A 91 -15.95 -27.94 -27.82
N LEU A 92 -15.78 -28.50 -26.63
CA LEU A 92 -15.04 -29.72 -26.36
C LEU A 92 -16.07 -30.83 -26.04
N GLU A 93 -16.19 -31.81 -26.93
CA GLU A 93 -17.05 -32.98 -26.74
C GLU A 93 -16.21 -34.12 -26.15
N VAL A 94 -16.60 -34.64 -24.99
CA VAL A 94 -15.88 -35.69 -24.25
C VAL A 94 -16.67 -36.99 -24.32
N ASN A 95 -16.17 -37.97 -25.08
CA ASN A 95 -16.88 -39.24 -25.35
C ASN A 95 -16.31 -40.45 -24.58
N GLY A 96 -15.15 -40.30 -23.95
CA GLY A 96 -14.47 -41.35 -23.15
C GLY A 96 -13.74 -40.75 -21.95
N ASP A 97 -12.74 -41.44 -21.42
CA ASP A 97 -11.96 -40.96 -20.25
C ASP A 97 -10.88 -39.96 -20.66
N VAL A 98 -11.22 -38.67 -20.62
CA VAL A 98 -10.34 -37.58 -21.01
C VAL A 98 -9.72 -36.93 -19.78
N SER A 99 -8.43 -36.62 -19.82
CA SER A 99 -7.74 -35.91 -18.73
C SER A 99 -7.08 -34.62 -19.19
N LEU A 100 -7.17 -33.57 -18.39
CA LEU A 100 -6.52 -32.29 -18.56
C LEU A 100 -5.55 -32.03 -17.39
N ALA A 101 -4.25 -32.05 -17.66
CA ALA A 101 -3.20 -31.59 -16.76
C ALA A 101 -2.72 -30.17 -17.11
N GLY A 102 -3.01 -29.71 -18.32
CA GLY A 102 -2.71 -28.36 -18.81
C GLY A 102 -3.72 -27.30 -18.36
N ALA A 103 -4.14 -26.43 -19.26
CA ALA A 103 -5.11 -25.37 -18.96
C ALA A 103 -6.27 -25.32 -19.95
N LEU A 104 -7.43 -24.88 -19.49
CA LEU A 104 -8.55 -24.49 -20.34
C LEU A 104 -8.97 -23.07 -19.95
N SER A 105 -8.78 -22.12 -20.86
CA SER A 105 -9.06 -20.70 -20.60
C SER A 105 -9.61 -20.01 -21.86
N PRO A 106 -10.90 -19.65 -21.90
CA PRO A 106 -11.49 -18.93 -23.01
C PRO A 106 -11.18 -17.43 -22.94
N TYR A 107 -10.96 -16.80 -24.10
CA TYR A 107 -10.67 -15.35 -24.21
C TYR A 107 -11.69 -14.58 -25.06
N ALA A 108 -12.62 -15.27 -25.71
CA ALA A 108 -13.63 -14.66 -26.55
C ALA A 108 -14.61 -13.77 -25.77
N LYS A 109 -14.52 -12.44 -25.94
CA LYS A 109 -15.45 -11.48 -25.30
C LYS A 109 -16.91 -11.83 -25.62
N GLY A 110 -17.69 -12.14 -24.58
CA GLY A 110 -19.09 -12.55 -24.69
C GLY A 110 -19.30 -13.98 -25.21
N GLY A 111 -18.24 -14.71 -25.57
CA GLY A 111 -18.28 -16.09 -26.01
C GLY A 111 -18.35 -17.07 -24.84
N ILE A 112 -18.83 -18.28 -25.10
CA ILE A 112 -18.87 -19.38 -24.13
C ILE A 112 -18.15 -20.58 -24.74
N LEU A 113 -17.16 -21.12 -24.04
CA LEU A 113 -16.57 -22.42 -24.35
C LEU A 113 -17.35 -23.51 -23.60
N THR A 114 -18.02 -24.38 -24.35
CA THR A 114 -18.78 -25.49 -23.77
C THR A 114 -17.94 -26.76 -23.71
N VAL A 115 -17.83 -27.37 -22.54
CA VAL A 115 -17.35 -28.75 -22.37
C VAL A 115 -18.59 -29.63 -22.20
N ASN A 116 -18.87 -30.50 -23.16
CA ASN A 116 -20.00 -31.41 -23.10
C ASN A 116 -19.50 -32.84 -22.87
N ILE A 117 -19.90 -33.45 -21.75
CA ILE A 117 -19.43 -34.77 -21.33
C ILE A 117 -20.54 -35.80 -21.55
N ALA A 118 -20.30 -36.74 -22.46
CA ALA A 118 -21.26 -37.78 -22.80
C ALA A 118 -21.54 -38.71 -21.61
N GLY A 119 -22.74 -39.30 -21.58
CA GLY A 119 -23.12 -40.27 -20.55
C GLY A 119 -22.14 -41.45 -20.48
N GLY A 120 -21.59 -41.70 -19.29
CA GLY A 120 -20.58 -42.74 -19.05
C GLY A 120 -19.14 -42.33 -19.40
N ALA A 121 -18.91 -41.12 -19.89
CA ALA A 121 -17.58 -40.54 -20.11
C ALA A 121 -17.11 -39.74 -18.88
N SER A 122 -15.81 -39.47 -18.79
CA SER A 122 -15.24 -38.67 -17.71
C SER A 122 -14.28 -37.60 -18.23
N PHE A 123 -14.33 -36.40 -17.63
CA PHE A 123 -13.35 -35.34 -17.85
C PHE A 123 -12.63 -35.04 -16.53
N THR A 124 -11.40 -35.52 -16.41
CA THR A 124 -10.58 -35.35 -15.20
C THR A 124 -9.64 -34.16 -15.33
N SER A 125 -9.88 -33.11 -14.55
CA SER A 125 -9.00 -31.95 -14.47
C SER A 125 -8.04 -32.06 -13.27
N THR A 126 -6.76 -32.13 -13.56
CA THR A 126 -5.65 -31.90 -12.61
C THR A 126 -4.90 -30.59 -12.92
N GLY A 127 -5.33 -29.92 -14.00
CA GLY A 127 -4.87 -28.62 -14.46
C GLY A 127 -5.73 -27.47 -13.97
N ILE A 128 -5.71 -26.35 -14.70
CA ILE A 128 -6.50 -25.15 -14.37
C ILE A 128 -7.62 -24.99 -15.41
N VAL A 129 -8.85 -24.79 -14.95
CA VAL A 129 -9.98 -24.44 -15.80
C VAL A 129 -10.52 -23.10 -15.32
N THR A 130 -10.35 -22.03 -16.09
CA THR A 130 -10.67 -20.67 -15.64
C THR A 130 -11.42 -19.90 -16.73
N SER A 131 -12.55 -19.28 -16.40
CA SER A 131 -13.24 -18.37 -17.34
C SER A 131 -12.34 -17.20 -17.71
N GLY A 132 -12.52 -16.59 -18.88
CA GLY A 132 -11.87 -15.30 -19.15
C GLY A 132 -12.58 -14.16 -18.43
N GLU A 133 -11.96 -12.98 -18.34
CA GLU A 133 -12.56 -11.79 -17.71
C GLU A 133 -13.90 -11.37 -18.33
N VAL A 134 -14.12 -11.74 -19.59
CA VAL A 134 -15.34 -11.41 -20.36
C VAL A 134 -15.86 -12.63 -21.13
N ALA A 135 -15.30 -13.82 -20.89
CA ALA A 135 -15.60 -15.06 -21.61
C ALA A 135 -16.06 -16.14 -20.64
N GLY A 136 -17.10 -16.89 -21.01
CA GLY A 136 -17.68 -17.92 -20.16
C GLY A 136 -17.18 -19.33 -20.43
N ILE A 137 -17.35 -20.20 -19.43
CA ILE A 137 -17.23 -21.66 -19.54
C ILE A 137 -18.57 -22.29 -19.16
N SER A 138 -18.98 -23.31 -19.89
CA SER A 138 -20.12 -24.14 -19.52
C SER A 138 -19.72 -25.62 -19.56
N ILE A 139 -19.74 -26.30 -18.43
CA ILE A 139 -19.48 -27.74 -18.31
C ILE A 139 -20.83 -28.43 -18.11
N ILE A 140 -21.23 -29.24 -19.09
CA ILE A 140 -22.56 -29.85 -19.16
C ILE A 140 -22.47 -31.31 -19.62
N GLY A 141 -23.61 -31.98 -19.66
CA GLY A 141 -23.76 -33.36 -20.12
C GLY A 141 -24.09 -34.32 -18.97
N GLU A 142 -24.30 -35.59 -19.31
CA GLU A 142 -24.70 -36.67 -18.39
C GLU A 142 -23.49 -37.44 -17.81
N GLY A 143 -22.27 -37.04 -18.16
CA GLY A 143 -21.03 -37.69 -17.71
C GLY A 143 -20.47 -37.13 -16.41
N THR A 144 -19.24 -37.52 -16.09
CA THR A 144 -18.57 -37.11 -14.85
C THR A 144 -17.48 -36.06 -15.10
N PHE A 145 -17.57 -34.92 -14.43
CA PHE A 145 -16.47 -33.96 -14.30
C PHE A 145 -15.72 -34.18 -12.98
N VAL A 146 -14.45 -34.57 -13.06
CA VAL A 146 -13.60 -34.78 -11.88
C VAL A 146 -12.69 -33.56 -11.71
N ASN A 147 -13.06 -32.65 -10.80
CA ASN A 147 -12.25 -31.49 -10.44
C ASN A 147 -11.29 -31.85 -9.30
N ASN A 148 -10.00 -31.99 -9.59
CA ASN A 148 -8.97 -32.32 -8.59
C ASN A 148 -8.01 -31.17 -8.28
N LYS A 149 -8.21 -29.99 -8.88
CA LYS A 149 -7.35 -28.83 -8.63
C LYS A 149 -8.18 -27.57 -8.57
N LEU A 150 -8.52 -27.00 -9.72
CA LEU A 150 -9.18 -25.72 -9.78
C LEU A 150 -10.12 -25.58 -10.98
N LEU A 151 -11.31 -25.12 -10.67
CA LEU A 151 -12.26 -24.49 -11.59
C LEU A 151 -12.51 -23.06 -11.11
N SER A 152 -12.41 -22.04 -11.96
CA SER A 152 -12.47 -20.63 -11.54
C SER A 152 -13.27 -19.77 -12.51
N ALA A 153 -13.93 -18.73 -11.99
CA ALA A 153 -14.53 -17.66 -12.78
C ALA A 153 -13.99 -16.29 -12.33
N VAL A 154 -13.62 -15.43 -13.27
CA VAL A 154 -13.01 -14.11 -13.01
C VAL A 154 -13.62 -13.01 -13.87
N GLY A 155 -13.55 -11.76 -13.41
CA GLY A 155 -14.12 -10.59 -14.10
C GLY A 155 -15.63 -10.73 -14.32
N ALA A 156 -16.14 -10.22 -15.44
CA ALA A 156 -17.52 -10.48 -15.89
C ALA A 156 -17.72 -11.90 -16.50
N GLY A 157 -16.74 -12.80 -16.35
CA GLY A 157 -16.80 -14.17 -16.81
C GLY A 157 -17.91 -14.97 -16.11
N ARG A 158 -18.48 -15.92 -16.84
CA ARG A 158 -19.54 -16.81 -16.34
C ARG A 158 -19.07 -18.24 -16.35
N LEU A 159 -19.30 -18.97 -15.27
CA LEU A 159 -19.09 -20.41 -15.21
C LEU A 159 -20.42 -21.10 -14.96
N VAL A 160 -20.76 -22.10 -15.76
CA VAL A 160 -21.99 -22.88 -15.62
C VAL A 160 -21.65 -24.36 -15.46
N LEU A 161 -22.22 -25.00 -14.44
CA LEU A 161 -22.22 -26.44 -14.24
C LEU A 161 -23.63 -26.98 -14.47
N GLY A 162 -23.75 -27.95 -15.37
CA GLY A 162 -25.02 -28.53 -15.82
C GLY A 162 -25.80 -29.28 -14.74
N GLU A 163 -27.11 -29.44 -14.96
CA GLU A 163 -28.04 -30.13 -14.05
C GLU A 163 -27.75 -31.64 -13.97
N ASP A 164 -27.56 -32.29 -15.12
CA ASP A 164 -27.31 -33.74 -15.23
C ASP A 164 -25.83 -34.13 -15.02
N LEU A 165 -24.96 -33.15 -14.76
CA LEU A 165 -23.53 -33.37 -14.64
C LEU A 165 -23.19 -34.00 -13.28
N VAL A 166 -22.43 -35.11 -13.30
CA VAL A 166 -21.87 -35.67 -12.07
C VAL A 166 -20.55 -34.97 -11.75
N ILE A 167 -20.45 -34.32 -10.59
CA ILE A 167 -19.22 -33.67 -10.13
C ILE A 167 -18.52 -34.57 -9.11
N GLU A 168 -17.23 -34.81 -9.30
CA GLU A 168 -16.37 -35.56 -8.39
C GLU A 168 -15.03 -34.83 -8.17
N GLY A 169 -14.18 -35.41 -7.33
CA GLY A 169 -12.84 -34.91 -7.02
C GLY A 169 -12.79 -34.04 -5.77
N THR A 170 -11.60 -33.49 -5.49
CA THR A 170 -11.29 -32.73 -4.27
C THR A 170 -10.80 -31.30 -4.53
N GLY A 171 -11.01 -30.80 -5.75
CA GLY A 171 -10.62 -29.46 -6.18
C GLY A 171 -11.54 -28.36 -5.67
N ARG A 172 -11.14 -27.11 -5.93
CA ARG A 172 -11.90 -25.91 -5.56
C ARG A 172 -12.66 -25.33 -6.75
N ILE A 173 -13.76 -24.63 -6.47
CA ILE A 173 -14.49 -23.80 -7.42
C ILE A 173 -14.41 -22.34 -6.94
N ALA A 174 -13.61 -21.51 -7.60
CA ALA A 174 -13.33 -20.15 -7.19
C ALA A 174 -14.18 -19.10 -7.92
N ILE A 175 -14.56 -18.04 -7.20
CA ILE A 175 -15.40 -16.94 -7.70
C ILE A 175 -14.67 -15.62 -7.48
N GLY A 176 -14.23 -14.98 -8.57
CA GLY A 176 -13.56 -13.68 -8.57
C GLY A 176 -14.50 -12.47 -8.66
N ASN A 177 -13.93 -11.27 -8.69
CA ASN A 177 -14.67 -10.01 -8.71
C ASN A 177 -15.57 -9.89 -9.95
N GLY A 178 -16.85 -9.61 -9.74
CA GLY A 178 -17.89 -9.50 -10.77
C GLY A 178 -18.32 -10.83 -11.40
N ALA A 179 -17.70 -11.95 -11.03
CA ALA A 179 -17.90 -13.23 -11.68
C ALA A 179 -19.20 -13.89 -11.22
N VAL A 180 -19.80 -14.69 -12.11
CA VAL A 180 -21.00 -15.47 -11.80
C VAL A 180 -20.74 -16.95 -12.03
N VAL A 181 -20.81 -17.74 -10.95
CA VAL A 181 -20.79 -19.20 -11.01
C VAL A 181 -22.21 -19.72 -10.82
N THR A 182 -22.73 -20.43 -11.81
CA THR A 182 -24.06 -21.04 -11.77
C THR A 182 -23.94 -22.56 -11.69
N ILE A 183 -24.57 -23.13 -10.68
CA ILE A 183 -24.59 -24.57 -10.42
C ILE A 183 -26.04 -25.04 -10.52
N ASN A 184 -26.33 -25.80 -11.57
CA ASN A 184 -27.68 -26.27 -11.84
C ASN A 184 -27.97 -27.65 -11.21
N GLY A 185 -26.93 -28.41 -10.83
CA GLY A 185 -27.05 -29.79 -10.33
C GLY A 185 -26.39 -30.03 -8.98
N ALA A 186 -26.15 -31.31 -8.66
CA ALA A 186 -25.57 -31.73 -7.39
C ALA A 186 -24.06 -31.42 -7.29
N VAL A 187 -23.60 -31.02 -6.10
CA VAL A 187 -22.17 -30.82 -5.81
C VAL A 187 -21.81 -31.58 -4.54
N PRO A 188 -20.80 -32.46 -4.56
CA PRO A 188 -20.44 -33.26 -3.38
C PRO A 188 -19.69 -32.43 -2.34
N ALA A 189 -19.71 -32.90 -1.08
CA ALA A 189 -18.98 -32.29 0.04
C ALA A 189 -17.44 -32.35 -0.09
N THR A 190 -16.93 -33.07 -1.08
CA THR A 190 -15.49 -33.10 -1.38
C THR A 190 -15.02 -31.87 -2.15
N GLN A 191 -15.94 -31.06 -2.69
CA GLN A 191 -15.63 -29.79 -3.33
C GLN A 191 -15.75 -28.64 -2.33
N GLU A 192 -14.98 -27.58 -2.59
CA GLU A 192 -15.00 -26.34 -1.85
C GLU A 192 -15.29 -25.18 -2.82
N ILE A 193 -16.30 -24.36 -2.52
CA ILE A 193 -16.57 -23.11 -3.23
C ILE A 193 -15.85 -22.00 -2.48
N VAL A 194 -15.05 -21.19 -3.18
CA VAL A 194 -14.26 -20.12 -2.53
C VAL A 194 -14.54 -18.78 -3.21
N PHE A 195 -14.99 -17.80 -2.44
CA PHE A 195 -15.06 -16.41 -2.90
C PHE A 195 -13.68 -15.76 -2.76
N LYS A 196 -13.19 -15.18 -3.86
CA LYS A 196 -11.92 -14.43 -3.88
C LYS A 196 -12.12 -12.93 -3.78
N ASP A 197 -13.29 -12.46 -4.21
CA ASP A 197 -13.69 -11.06 -4.29
C ASP A 197 -15.24 -11.01 -4.40
N ASN A 198 -15.80 -9.83 -4.67
CA ASN A 198 -17.23 -9.59 -4.89
C ASN A 198 -17.80 -10.34 -6.10
N GLY A 199 -18.14 -11.60 -5.92
CA GLY A 199 -18.77 -12.45 -6.93
C GLY A 199 -20.14 -12.98 -6.53
N THR A 200 -20.78 -13.71 -7.45
CA THR A 200 -22.09 -14.32 -7.25
C THR A 200 -22.05 -15.82 -7.50
N LEU A 201 -22.51 -16.58 -6.50
CA LEU A 201 -22.84 -18.00 -6.63
C LEU A 201 -24.34 -18.15 -6.88
N VAL A 202 -24.75 -18.85 -7.92
CA VAL A 202 -26.15 -19.18 -8.18
C VAL A 202 -26.33 -20.68 -7.98
N VAL A 203 -27.19 -21.07 -7.03
CA VAL A 203 -27.48 -22.48 -6.71
C VAL A 203 -28.94 -22.77 -7.06
N GLN A 204 -29.17 -23.61 -8.08
CA GLN A 204 -30.54 -24.01 -8.47
C GLN A 204 -31.11 -25.09 -7.56
N ASP A 205 -30.33 -26.13 -7.24
CA ASP A 205 -30.73 -27.24 -6.36
C ASP A 205 -29.93 -27.22 -5.05
N LEU A 206 -30.43 -26.44 -4.08
CA LEU A 206 -29.81 -26.36 -2.76
C LEU A 206 -29.86 -27.70 -2.01
N ALA A 207 -30.84 -28.56 -2.26
CA ALA A 207 -30.97 -29.83 -1.55
C ALA A 207 -29.82 -30.80 -1.89
N SER A 208 -29.33 -30.73 -3.13
CA SER A 208 -28.21 -31.55 -3.62
C SER A 208 -26.85 -30.85 -3.56
N PHE A 209 -26.80 -29.58 -3.14
CA PHE A 209 -25.56 -28.86 -2.88
C PHE A 209 -24.99 -29.26 -1.51
N LYS A 210 -23.79 -29.83 -1.50
CA LYS A 210 -23.10 -30.30 -0.28
C LYS A 210 -21.69 -29.75 -0.10
N ALA A 211 -21.20 -28.95 -1.05
CA ALA A 211 -19.90 -28.33 -0.97
C ALA A 211 -19.79 -27.36 0.21
N VAL A 212 -18.57 -27.18 0.71
CA VAL A 212 -18.26 -26.16 1.72
C VAL A 212 -18.01 -24.83 1.02
N ILE A 213 -18.60 -23.74 1.54
CA ILE A 213 -18.41 -22.37 1.05
C ILE A 213 -17.41 -21.65 1.95
N ALA A 214 -16.27 -21.24 1.40
CA ALA A 214 -15.22 -20.53 2.11
C ALA A 214 -15.14 -19.06 1.68
N ALA A 215 -14.55 -18.24 2.56
CA ALA A 215 -14.23 -16.83 2.32
C ALA A 215 -15.43 -15.94 1.93
N PHE A 216 -16.64 -16.33 2.36
CA PHE A 216 -17.85 -15.54 2.12
C PHE A 216 -17.85 -14.27 3.01
N SER A 217 -17.88 -13.09 2.38
CA SER A 217 -17.73 -11.79 3.04
C SER A 217 -18.67 -10.72 2.47
N SER A 218 -18.57 -9.48 2.96
CA SER A 218 -19.39 -8.35 2.47
C SER A 218 -19.21 -8.16 0.96
N GLY A 219 -20.31 -7.91 0.24
CA GLY A 219 -20.33 -7.77 -1.22
C GLY A 219 -20.43 -9.09 -2.01
N ASN A 220 -20.20 -10.24 -1.37
CA ASN A 220 -20.48 -11.55 -1.97
C ASN A 220 -21.99 -11.84 -1.99
N LYS A 221 -22.41 -12.64 -2.97
CA LYS A 221 -23.82 -12.96 -3.19
C LYS A 221 -24.04 -14.45 -3.42
N ILE A 222 -25.10 -14.99 -2.82
CA ILE A 222 -25.64 -16.30 -3.17
C ILE A 222 -27.09 -16.13 -3.62
N ASP A 223 -27.35 -16.45 -4.88
CA ASP A 223 -28.68 -16.48 -5.46
C ASP A 223 -29.26 -17.88 -5.30
N LEU A 224 -30.48 -17.95 -4.74
CA LEU A 224 -31.31 -19.15 -4.63
C LEU A 224 -32.61 -18.93 -5.43
N PRO A 225 -32.59 -19.10 -6.77
CA PRO A 225 -33.71 -18.72 -7.62
C PRO A 225 -34.98 -19.53 -7.35
N GLU A 226 -34.82 -20.80 -6.96
CA GLU A 226 -35.93 -21.76 -6.76
C GLU A 226 -36.50 -21.77 -5.33
N LEU A 227 -35.98 -20.94 -4.42
CA LEU A 227 -36.40 -20.91 -3.01
C LEU A 227 -36.89 -19.54 -2.59
N THR A 228 -38.00 -19.49 -1.85
CA THR A 228 -38.49 -18.26 -1.20
C THR A 228 -38.31 -18.40 0.32
N ALA A 229 -37.07 -18.26 0.78
CA ALA A 229 -36.76 -18.26 2.21
C ALA A 229 -37.12 -16.92 2.85
N ASN A 230 -37.63 -16.98 4.08
CA ASN A 230 -37.96 -15.80 4.89
C ASN A 230 -37.13 -15.71 6.18
N GLU A 231 -36.40 -16.77 6.54
CA GLU A 231 -35.56 -16.82 7.73
C GLU A 231 -34.33 -17.70 7.49
N PHE A 232 -33.25 -17.45 8.21
CA PHE A 232 -32.04 -18.28 8.23
C PHE A 232 -31.56 -18.47 9.66
N HIS A 233 -30.95 -19.63 9.92
CA HIS A 233 -30.27 -19.91 11.18
C HIS A 233 -28.85 -20.39 10.91
N PHE A 234 -27.85 -19.61 11.33
CA PHE A 234 -26.45 -19.99 11.23
C PHE A 234 -25.93 -20.53 12.56
N ASP A 235 -25.44 -21.76 12.57
CA ASP A 235 -24.70 -22.35 13.68
C ASP A 235 -23.20 -22.15 13.45
N SER A 236 -22.62 -21.18 14.16
CA SER A 236 -21.19 -20.85 14.07
C SER A 236 -20.26 -21.94 14.61
N THR A 237 -20.78 -22.94 15.35
CA THR A 237 -19.98 -24.08 15.82
C THR A 237 -19.78 -25.10 14.71
N THR A 238 -20.81 -25.31 13.89
CA THR A 238 -20.81 -26.30 12.81
C THR A 238 -20.56 -25.69 11.45
N GLY A 239 -20.66 -24.36 11.32
CA GLY A 239 -20.60 -23.64 10.06
C GLY A 239 -21.85 -23.84 9.19
N ILE A 240 -22.95 -24.35 9.75
CA ILE A 240 -24.14 -24.69 8.98
C ILE A 240 -25.11 -23.51 8.96
N LEU A 241 -25.47 -23.06 7.76
CA LEU A 241 -26.57 -22.13 7.51
C LEU A 241 -27.82 -22.90 7.11
N GLN A 242 -28.83 -22.91 7.98
CA GLN A 242 -30.15 -23.44 7.67
C GLN A 242 -30.99 -22.35 6.98
N VAL A 243 -31.62 -22.71 5.88
CA VAL A 243 -32.48 -21.85 5.07
C VAL A 243 -33.93 -22.25 5.37
N GLU A 244 -34.75 -21.31 5.83
CA GLU A 244 -36.13 -21.59 6.26
C GLU A 244 -37.18 -20.84 5.44
N GLU A 245 -38.28 -21.55 5.16
CA GLU A 245 -39.52 -20.98 4.62
C GLU A 245 -40.67 -21.25 5.60
N ASN A 246 -41.20 -20.18 6.20
CA ASN A 246 -42.31 -20.24 7.17
C ASN A 246 -42.04 -21.17 8.37
N GLY A 247 -40.79 -21.18 8.88
CA GLY A 247 -40.35 -22.00 10.01
C GLY A 247 -40.05 -23.47 9.65
N VAL A 248 -39.89 -23.78 8.37
CA VAL A 248 -39.51 -25.11 7.87
C VAL A 248 -38.18 -24.99 7.15
N VAL A 249 -37.19 -25.81 7.55
CA VAL A 249 -35.89 -25.88 6.86
C VAL A 249 -36.09 -26.44 5.45
N VAL A 250 -35.80 -25.63 4.44
CA VAL A 250 -35.89 -25.95 3.01
C VAL A 250 -34.52 -26.24 2.37
N GLY A 251 -33.43 -25.95 3.07
CA GLY A 251 -32.08 -26.30 2.63
C GLY A 251 -31.03 -25.96 3.68
N GLU A 252 -29.82 -26.45 3.47
CA GLU A 252 -28.67 -26.17 4.32
C GLU A 252 -27.45 -25.90 3.45
N MET A 253 -26.61 -24.96 3.88
CA MET A 253 -25.28 -24.72 3.31
C MET A 253 -24.24 -24.85 4.40
N THR A 254 -23.05 -25.33 4.04
CA THR A 254 -21.92 -25.41 4.97
C THR A 254 -20.92 -24.33 4.60
N PHE A 255 -20.50 -23.54 5.58
CA PHE A 255 -19.49 -22.50 5.45
C PHE A 255 -18.24 -22.86 6.26
N SER A 256 -17.07 -22.44 5.76
CA SER A 256 -15.80 -22.51 6.48
C SER A 256 -15.14 -21.13 6.54
N GLY A 257 -14.46 -20.84 7.65
CA GLY A 257 -13.81 -19.54 7.87
C GLY A 257 -14.76 -18.40 8.24
N VAL A 258 -16.08 -18.62 8.21
CA VAL A 258 -17.08 -17.71 8.79
C VAL A 258 -17.17 -18.01 10.29
N SER A 259 -16.27 -17.42 11.07
CA SER A 259 -16.24 -17.54 12.53
C SER A 259 -16.61 -16.22 13.18
N GLY A 260 -17.41 -16.28 14.24
CA GLY A 260 -17.85 -15.11 14.98
C GLY A 260 -19.35 -14.84 14.79
N PRO A 261 -19.84 -13.75 15.39
CA PRO A 261 -21.25 -13.45 15.38
C PRO A 261 -21.52 -12.48 14.23
N GLY A 262 -22.17 -12.98 13.19
CA GLY A 262 -22.67 -12.24 12.04
C GLY A 262 -24.01 -12.76 11.58
N LYS A 263 -24.65 -11.95 10.77
CA LYS A 263 -25.95 -12.17 10.17
C LYS A 263 -25.77 -12.18 8.67
N PHE A 264 -26.35 -13.17 8.03
CA PHE A 264 -26.57 -13.15 6.59
C PHE A 264 -27.70 -12.15 6.31
N GLU A 265 -27.52 -11.29 5.31
CA GLU A 265 -28.58 -10.39 4.90
C GLU A 265 -29.49 -11.05 3.87
N LEU A 266 -30.78 -10.77 4.02
CA LEU A 266 -31.84 -11.39 3.27
C LEU A 266 -32.51 -10.36 2.36
N ALA A 267 -32.49 -10.63 1.06
CA ALA A 267 -33.18 -9.81 0.08
C ALA A 267 -34.04 -10.67 -0.87
N PRO A 268 -35.19 -10.15 -1.34
CA PRO A 268 -35.92 -10.79 -2.43
C PRO A 268 -35.10 -10.70 -3.73
N LEU A 269 -34.96 -11.82 -4.44
CA LEU A 269 -34.29 -11.83 -5.73
C LEU A 269 -35.18 -11.18 -6.81
N THR A 270 -34.58 -10.37 -7.68
CA THR A 270 -35.30 -9.74 -8.79
C THR A 270 -35.74 -10.81 -9.79
N GLY A 271 -37.03 -11.12 -9.84
CA GLY A 271 -37.59 -12.19 -10.67
C GLY A 271 -38.19 -13.37 -9.89
N GLY A 272 -38.11 -13.35 -8.56
CA GLY A 272 -38.51 -14.46 -7.69
C GLY A 272 -37.28 -15.23 -7.17
N GLY A 273 -37.37 -15.79 -5.97
CA GLY A 273 -36.26 -16.44 -5.28
C GLY A 273 -35.72 -15.63 -4.09
N THR A 274 -34.66 -16.14 -3.47
CA THR A 274 -33.98 -15.52 -2.33
C THR A 274 -32.54 -15.15 -2.69
N LEU A 275 -32.14 -13.93 -2.34
CA LEU A 275 -30.77 -13.47 -2.39
C LEU A 275 -30.22 -13.46 -0.96
N ILE A 276 -29.06 -14.10 -0.78
CA ILE A 276 -28.23 -13.98 0.41
C ILE A 276 -27.11 -12.99 0.07
N GLU A 277 -27.15 -11.82 0.68
CA GLU A 277 -26.05 -10.85 0.63
C GLU A 277 -25.14 -11.10 1.85
N GLY A 278 -23.86 -10.74 1.70
CA GLY A 278 -22.74 -11.11 2.57
C GLY A 278 -22.98 -11.19 4.08
N TYR A 279 -22.01 -11.77 4.78
CA TYR A 279 -21.97 -11.76 6.24
C TYR A 279 -21.80 -10.31 6.76
N VAL A 280 -22.82 -9.79 7.44
CA VAL A 280 -22.76 -8.55 8.22
C VAL A 280 -22.52 -8.93 9.67
N PRO A 281 -21.40 -8.53 10.30
CA PRO A 281 -21.15 -8.83 11.71
C PRO A 281 -22.33 -8.40 12.60
N SER A 282 -22.72 -9.29 13.50
CA SER A 282 -23.90 -9.29 14.35
C SER A 282 -23.42 -9.37 15.80
N THR A 283 -22.88 -8.27 16.29
CA THR A 283 -23.01 -7.80 17.68
C THR A 283 -22.59 -8.72 18.84
N VAL A 284 -21.67 -9.68 18.68
CA VAL A 284 -21.02 -10.35 19.85
C VAL A 284 -19.51 -10.56 19.67
N VAL A 285 -18.79 -9.57 19.13
CA VAL A 285 -17.31 -9.56 19.24
C VAL A 285 -16.96 -9.07 20.66
N PRO A 286 -15.88 -9.52 21.34
CA PRO A 286 -15.17 -8.63 22.28
C PRO A 286 -15.01 -7.26 21.60
N PRO A 287 -15.16 -6.14 22.33
CA PRO A 287 -15.65 -4.86 21.80
C PRO A 287 -15.27 -4.65 20.34
N GLU A 288 -16.30 -4.64 19.49
CA GLU A 288 -16.31 -4.28 18.07
C GLU A 288 -14.98 -3.67 17.62
N ILE A 289 -14.10 -4.48 17.00
CA ILE A 289 -13.01 -3.89 16.24
C ILE A 289 -13.68 -3.27 15.02
N ALA A 290 -13.97 -1.97 15.11
CA ALA A 290 -14.39 -1.17 13.97
C ALA A 290 -13.43 -1.44 12.81
N ALA A 291 -13.94 -1.44 11.57
CA ALA A 291 -13.04 -1.41 10.43
C ALA A 291 -12.05 -0.25 10.66
N PRO A 292 -10.74 -0.45 10.47
CA PRO A 292 -9.78 0.60 10.74
C PRO A 292 -10.13 1.80 9.87
N ASP A 293 -10.22 2.98 10.46
CA ASP A 293 -10.44 4.23 9.74
C ASP A 293 -9.11 4.83 9.26
N LEU A 294 -8.00 4.42 9.90
CA LEU A 294 -6.64 4.74 9.47
C LEU A 294 -5.93 3.51 8.89
N PHE A 295 -5.46 3.65 7.65
CA PHE A 295 -4.72 2.62 6.90
C PHE A 295 -3.25 2.98 6.65
N PRO A 296 -2.45 3.32 7.69
CA PRO A 296 -1.03 3.59 7.51
C PRO A 296 -0.30 2.28 7.17
N THR A 297 0.59 2.31 6.18
CA THR A 297 1.58 1.22 6.08
C THR A 297 2.61 1.41 7.18
N LEU A 298 3.19 0.32 7.71
CA LEU A 298 4.31 0.44 8.65
C LEU A 298 5.39 1.32 8.00
N PRO A 299 5.83 2.44 8.62
CA PRO A 299 6.66 3.46 7.96
C PRO A 299 7.94 2.91 7.32
N ILE A 300 8.45 1.80 7.85
CA ILE A 300 9.68 1.15 7.40
C ILE A 300 9.39 -0.29 6.96
N ALA A 301 10.02 -0.70 5.86
CA ALA A 301 10.05 -2.10 5.42
C ALA A 301 10.97 -2.96 6.30
N LEU A 302 10.53 -4.17 6.60
CA LEU A 302 11.29 -5.15 7.35
C LEU A 302 12.26 -5.89 6.42
N ARG A 303 13.57 -5.72 6.64
CA ARG A 303 14.61 -6.34 5.80
C ARG A 303 14.94 -7.74 6.27
N LEU A 304 14.27 -8.73 5.69
CA LEU A 304 14.38 -10.14 6.08
C LEU A 304 14.46 -11.02 4.83
N THR A 305 15.25 -12.08 4.90
CA THR A 305 15.18 -13.19 3.95
C THR A 305 14.09 -14.17 4.35
N PRO A 306 13.49 -14.93 3.39
CA PRO A 306 12.44 -15.88 3.72
C PRO A 306 12.87 -16.89 4.79
N GLY A 307 12.10 -16.98 5.87
CA GLY A 307 12.35 -17.83 7.03
C GLY A 307 13.03 -17.14 8.21
N GLU A 308 13.63 -15.95 8.03
CA GLU A 308 14.11 -15.13 9.16
C GLU A 308 12.93 -14.56 9.95
N THR A 309 13.17 -14.27 11.23
CA THR A 309 12.18 -13.69 12.13
C THR A 309 12.64 -12.33 12.65
N ILE A 310 11.66 -11.48 12.97
CA ILE A 310 11.85 -10.26 13.76
C ILE A 310 10.78 -10.22 14.85
N THR A 311 11.14 -9.75 16.05
CA THR A 311 10.14 -9.56 17.11
C THR A 311 9.22 -8.39 16.77
N LEU A 312 7.98 -8.42 17.25
CA LEU A 312 7.05 -7.29 17.09
C LEU A 312 7.62 -6.04 17.78
N GLU A 313 8.30 -6.20 18.92
CA GLU A 313 8.99 -5.10 19.61
C GLU A 313 10.06 -4.44 18.74
N ASP A 314 10.94 -5.22 18.10
CA ASP A 314 12.00 -4.69 17.23
C ASP A 314 11.42 -4.04 15.96
N ALA A 315 10.35 -4.61 15.40
CA ALA A 315 9.68 -4.05 14.23
C ALA A 315 9.03 -2.69 14.54
N LEU A 316 8.34 -2.57 15.67
CA LEU A 316 7.76 -1.31 16.13
C LEU A 316 8.86 -0.30 16.50
N THR A 317 9.94 -0.76 17.13
CA THR A 317 11.09 0.10 17.48
C THR A 317 11.76 0.69 16.26
N GLN A 318 11.88 -0.09 15.17
CA GLN A 318 12.40 0.44 13.90
C GLN A 318 11.47 1.50 13.32
N ALA A 319 10.15 1.32 13.41
CA ALA A 319 9.17 2.23 12.83
C ALA A 319 8.97 3.54 13.61
N PHE A 320 8.96 3.47 14.94
CA PHE A 320 8.52 4.56 15.84
C PHE A 320 9.59 5.00 16.85
N GLY A 321 10.77 4.36 16.85
CA GLY A 321 11.80 4.59 17.86
C GLY A 321 11.49 3.85 19.16
N SER A 322 12.17 4.22 20.24
CA SER A 322 12.05 3.49 21.52
C SER A 322 10.80 3.83 22.33
N ASP A 323 10.07 4.89 21.98
CA ASP A 323 8.87 5.31 22.69
C ASP A 323 7.63 5.22 21.79
N PHE A 324 6.95 4.08 21.92
CA PHE A 324 5.60 3.86 21.42
C PHE A 324 4.65 3.50 22.56
N SER A 325 4.94 4.01 23.77
CA SER A 325 4.24 3.63 25.00
C SER A 325 2.78 4.09 25.06
N GLY A 326 2.38 5.02 24.17
CA GLY A 326 0.98 5.40 23.95
C GLY A 326 0.12 4.23 23.47
N TYR A 327 0.71 3.27 22.75
CA TYR A 327 0.03 2.06 22.30
C TYR A 327 0.01 1.00 23.39
N LYS A 328 -1.20 0.72 23.91
CA LYS A 328 -1.40 -0.15 25.09
C LYS A 328 -1.55 -1.63 24.74
N GLU A 329 -2.10 -1.91 23.57
CA GLU A 329 -2.38 -3.25 23.09
C GLU A 329 -2.38 -3.29 21.56
N PHE A 330 -2.14 -4.48 21.03
CA PHE A 330 -2.02 -4.76 19.61
C PHE A 330 -2.85 -5.99 19.29
N TYR A 331 -3.32 -6.09 18.06
CA TYR A 331 -3.95 -7.30 17.54
C TYR A 331 -3.26 -7.71 16.26
N ILE A 332 -2.84 -8.96 16.18
CA ILE A 332 -2.15 -9.51 15.02
C ILE A 332 -2.99 -10.58 14.36
N TYR A 333 -2.95 -10.60 13.04
CA TYR A 333 -3.45 -11.70 12.22
C TYR A 333 -2.73 -11.70 10.88
N TYR A 334 -2.84 -12.79 10.15
CA TYR A 334 -2.32 -12.87 8.80
C TYR A 334 -3.20 -13.76 7.93
N THR A 335 -3.26 -13.44 6.65
CA THR A 335 -3.92 -14.26 5.65
C THR A 335 -2.90 -15.26 5.10
N GLY A 336 -3.24 -16.54 5.13
CA GLY A 336 -2.40 -17.63 4.64
C GLY A 336 -2.62 -17.85 3.15
N GLN A 337 -1.73 -18.63 2.51
CA GLN A 337 -1.77 -18.89 1.07
C GLN A 337 -3.11 -19.49 0.59
N GLU A 338 -3.89 -20.06 1.51
CA GLU A 338 -5.23 -20.60 1.28
C GLU A 338 -6.28 -19.57 0.86
N ALA A 339 -6.02 -18.26 1.06
CA ALA A 339 -6.81 -17.19 0.45
C ALA A 339 -6.20 -16.69 -0.88
N TRP A 340 -4.94 -17.02 -1.14
CA TRP A 340 -4.13 -16.61 -2.30
C TRP A 340 -3.90 -17.76 -3.29
N VAL A 341 -4.85 -18.71 -3.35
CA VAL A 341 -4.67 -20.11 -3.81
C VAL A 341 -4.17 -20.25 -5.25
N GLU A 342 -4.11 -19.19 -6.05
CA GLU A 342 -3.97 -19.32 -7.50
C GLU A 342 -2.94 -18.46 -8.17
N ASP A 343 -2.07 -17.74 -7.45
CA ASP A 343 -1.01 -17.07 -8.16
C ASP A 343 0.35 -17.28 -7.51
N ARG A 344 1.02 -18.35 -7.95
CA ARG A 344 2.46 -18.50 -7.73
C ARG A 344 3.22 -17.26 -8.23
N PHE A 345 2.61 -16.45 -9.09
CA PHE A 345 3.19 -15.22 -9.61
C PHE A 345 3.04 -14.01 -8.66
N SER A 346 2.30 -14.13 -7.55
CA SER A 346 2.27 -13.12 -6.47
C SER A 346 3.41 -13.23 -5.46
N PHE A 347 4.51 -13.88 -5.85
CA PHE A 347 5.70 -14.08 -5.04
C PHE A 347 6.94 -13.60 -5.77
N TRP A 348 7.89 -13.01 -5.04
CA TRP A 348 9.18 -12.60 -5.57
C TRP A 348 10.03 -13.79 -6.05
N ASP A 349 9.81 -14.99 -5.51
CA ASP A 349 10.29 -16.25 -6.06
C ASP A 349 9.14 -17.25 -6.26
N PRO A 350 8.50 -17.25 -7.45
CA PRO A 350 7.40 -18.17 -7.80
C PRO A 350 7.75 -19.65 -7.78
N LYS A 351 9.03 -20.03 -7.64
CA LYS A 351 9.47 -21.43 -7.53
C LYS A 351 9.42 -21.93 -6.08
N ASN A 352 9.56 -21.02 -5.12
CA ASN A 352 9.55 -21.33 -3.69
C ASN A 352 8.65 -20.32 -2.94
N PRO A 353 7.33 -20.35 -3.17
CA PRO A 353 6.42 -19.41 -2.51
C PRO A 353 6.35 -19.64 -1.01
N SER A 354 6.36 -18.57 -0.22
CA SER A 354 6.21 -18.56 1.22
C SER A 354 5.51 -17.28 1.68
N MET A 355 4.58 -17.42 2.62
CA MET A 355 3.83 -16.30 3.21
C MET A 355 4.55 -15.76 4.44
N ASN A 356 4.25 -14.52 4.83
CA ASN A 356 4.61 -14.07 6.17
C ASN A 356 3.68 -14.72 7.20
N GLU A 357 4.23 -15.10 8.36
CA GLU A 357 3.50 -15.79 9.42
C GLU A 357 3.75 -15.08 10.76
N TRP A 358 2.70 -14.88 11.56
CA TRP A 358 2.85 -14.47 12.96
C TRP A 358 3.06 -15.68 13.86
N LEU A 359 4.09 -15.61 14.71
CA LEU A 359 4.43 -16.61 15.71
C LEU A 359 4.26 -16.01 17.11
N VAL A 360 3.67 -16.76 18.03
CA VAL A 360 3.61 -16.44 19.46
C VAL A 360 4.35 -17.54 20.21
N ASN A 361 5.42 -17.18 20.92
CA ASN A 361 6.34 -18.13 21.56
C ASN A 361 6.83 -19.22 20.59
N GLY A 362 7.21 -18.80 19.37
CA GLY A 362 7.71 -19.69 18.30
C GLY A 362 6.66 -20.59 17.65
N THR A 363 5.37 -20.45 18.00
CA THR A 363 4.27 -21.23 17.40
C THR A 363 3.40 -20.33 16.54
N SER A 364 3.12 -20.74 15.31
CA SER A 364 2.22 -20.01 14.41
C SER A 364 0.81 -19.88 15.01
N ILE A 365 0.22 -18.70 14.89
CA ILE A 365 -1.18 -18.45 15.33
C ILE A 365 -2.23 -19.03 14.36
N GLY A 366 -1.81 -19.52 13.19
CA GLY A 366 -2.72 -19.93 12.12
C GLY A 366 -3.21 -18.75 11.28
N SER A 367 -3.62 -19.03 10.03
CA SER A 367 -4.05 -17.99 9.09
C SER A 367 -5.55 -17.70 9.12
N GLY A 368 -5.94 -16.49 8.73
CA GLY A 368 -7.33 -16.03 8.61
C GLY A 368 -7.80 -15.22 9.81
N ASP A 369 -8.83 -14.41 9.61
CA ASP A 369 -9.32 -13.43 10.60
C ASP A 369 -9.84 -14.09 11.89
N ALA A 370 -10.26 -15.35 11.80
CA ALA A 370 -10.61 -16.21 12.92
C ALA A 370 -9.48 -16.37 13.96
N ASN A 371 -8.22 -16.15 13.55
CA ASN A 371 -7.02 -16.33 14.36
C ASN A 371 -6.46 -14.99 14.87
N LEU A 372 -7.27 -13.93 14.87
CA LEU A 372 -6.93 -12.66 15.48
C LEU A 372 -6.46 -12.84 16.93
N THR A 373 -5.23 -12.41 17.19
CA THR A 373 -4.57 -12.61 18.49
C THR A 373 -4.27 -11.27 19.14
N ARG A 374 -4.81 -11.05 20.34
CA ARG A 374 -4.50 -9.89 21.18
C ARG A 374 -3.12 -10.05 21.82
N VAL A 375 -2.33 -8.99 21.78
CA VAL A 375 -0.97 -8.88 22.31
C VAL A 375 -0.88 -7.63 23.18
N THR A 376 -0.45 -7.79 24.43
CA THR A 376 -0.18 -6.65 25.32
C THR A 376 1.26 -6.17 25.20
N ALA A 377 1.54 -4.93 25.62
CA ALA A 377 2.88 -4.33 25.51
C ALA A 377 4.00 -5.18 26.15
N ASP A 378 3.72 -5.92 27.23
CA ASP A 378 4.68 -6.82 27.89
C ASP A 378 4.92 -8.13 27.14
N GLN A 379 4.14 -8.43 26.11
CA GLN A 379 4.24 -9.64 25.28
C GLN A 379 5.00 -9.42 23.97
N LEU A 380 5.35 -8.18 23.61
CA LEU A 380 5.88 -7.84 22.28
C LEU A 380 7.13 -8.63 21.89
N SER A 381 8.09 -8.81 22.81
CA SER A 381 9.30 -9.63 22.59
C SER A 381 9.03 -11.12 22.35
N SER A 382 7.84 -11.62 22.71
CA SER A 382 7.45 -13.03 22.53
C SER A 382 6.69 -13.30 21.23
N VAL A 383 6.40 -12.24 20.47
CA VAL A 383 5.70 -12.28 19.19
C VAL A 383 6.70 -12.01 18.08
N GLU A 384 6.70 -12.85 17.05
CA GLU A 384 7.62 -12.73 15.93
C GLU A 384 6.87 -12.74 14.59
N LEU A 385 7.28 -11.88 13.66
CA LEU A 385 6.94 -12.02 12.25
C LEU A 385 8.01 -12.88 11.59
N LYS A 386 7.61 -14.02 11.04
CA LYS A 386 8.46 -14.84 10.19
C LYS A 386 8.25 -14.45 8.73
N ALA A 387 9.33 -14.08 8.06
CA ALA A 387 9.32 -13.57 6.70
C ALA A 387 9.02 -14.68 5.66
N GLY A 388 8.19 -14.34 4.68
CA GLY A 388 8.00 -15.05 3.43
C GLY A 388 8.61 -14.30 2.25
N ASN A 389 8.17 -14.60 1.03
CA ASN A 389 8.53 -13.90 -0.21
C ASN A 389 7.31 -13.44 -1.04
N VAL A 390 6.15 -13.32 -0.40
CA VAL A 390 4.93 -12.76 -1.01
C VAL A 390 5.14 -11.28 -1.39
N ILE A 391 4.60 -10.87 -2.55
CA ILE A 391 4.73 -9.49 -3.07
C ILE A 391 3.78 -8.54 -2.30
N GLY A 392 2.57 -8.99 -1.99
CA GLY A 392 1.58 -8.25 -1.21
C GLY A 392 1.73 -8.40 0.30
N ALA A 393 1.21 -7.43 1.06
CA ALA A 393 1.19 -7.51 2.50
C ALA A 393 0.05 -8.42 2.98
N ASN A 394 0.43 -9.57 3.56
CA ASN A 394 -0.53 -10.57 4.06
C ASN A 394 -0.62 -10.62 5.59
N ALA A 395 0.22 -9.87 6.30
CA ALA A 395 0.24 -9.78 7.75
C ALA A 395 -0.22 -8.39 8.18
N THR A 396 -0.93 -8.32 9.30
CA THR A 396 -1.50 -7.07 9.82
C THR A 396 -1.23 -6.93 11.32
N ILE A 397 -1.00 -5.69 11.74
CA ILE A 397 -0.97 -5.23 13.14
C ILE A 397 -2.07 -4.18 13.26
N LEU A 398 -3.07 -4.43 14.09
CA LEU A 398 -4.10 -3.46 14.45
C LEU A 398 -3.77 -2.86 15.82
N VAL A 399 -3.92 -1.56 15.94
CA VAL A 399 -3.71 -0.82 17.19
C VAL A 399 -4.96 0.01 17.47
N PRO A 400 -5.63 -0.17 18.61
CA PRO A 400 -6.72 0.74 18.98
C PRO A 400 -6.16 2.12 19.31
N ILE A 401 -6.75 3.15 18.72
CA ILE A 401 -6.28 4.54 18.83
C ILE A 401 -7.31 5.49 19.44
N ALA A 402 -8.61 5.20 19.33
CA ALA A 402 -9.66 5.98 19.99
C ALA A 402 -10.58 5.08 20.82
N TYR A 403 -11.14 5.63 21.90
CA TYR A 403 -11.97 4.90 22.86
C TYR A 403 -13.24 5.69 23.24
N ASP A 404 -14.34 4.97 23.48
CA ASP A 404 -15.57 5.54 24.06
C ASP A 404 -15.43 5.81 25.58
N ASP A 405 -16.43 6.45 26.17
CA ASP A 405 -16.49 6.75 27.62
C ASP A 405 -16.41 5.51 28.52
N ASN A 406 -16.68 4.31 27.98
CA ASN A 406 -16.60 3.05 28.72
C ASN A 406 -15.23 2.36 28.56
N GLY A 407 -14.33 2.94 27.76
CA GLY A 407 -13.02 2.38 27.44
C GLY A 407 -13.06 1.30 26.36
N ASN A 408 -14.13 1.20 25.58
CA ASN A 408 -14.16 0.34 24.39
C ASN A 408 -13.47 1.06 23.24
N ALA A 409 -12.62 0.36 22.51
CA ALA A 409 -12.01 0.90 21.32
C ALA A 409 -13.06 1.13 20.22
N ILE A 410 -13.01 2.29 19.59
CA ILE A 410 -13.93 2.73 18.54
C ILE A 410 -13.24 3.05 17.23
N GLU A 411 -11.90 3.14 17.23
CA GLU A 411 -11.08 3.38 16.04
C GLU A 411 -9.75 2.64 16.15
N TYR A 412 -9.23 2.19 15.00
CA TYR A 412 -8.01 1.42 14.90
C TYR A 412 -7.10 1.94 13.78
N ALA A 413 -5.80 1.97 14.04
CA ALA A 413 -4.77 2.04 13.02
C ALA A 413 -4.41 0.63 12.54
N SER A 414 -4.32 0.44 11.22
CA SER A 414 -3.97 -0.83 10.59
C SER A 414 -2.63 -0.77 9.88
N TYR A 415 -1.59 -1.30 10.51
CA TYR A 415 -0.24 -1.39 9.95
C TYR A 415 -0.04 -2.71 9.22
N LYS A 416 0.34 -2.63 7.95
CA LYS A 416 0.70 -3.79 7.13
C LYS A 416 2.21 -3.86 6.88
N PRO A 417 2.95 -4.74 7.57
CA PRO A 417 4.39 -4.85 7.37
C PRO A 417 4.72 -5.31 5.94
N ILE A 418 5.70 -4.65 5.32
CA ILE A 418 6.25 -5.03 4.03
C ILE A 418 7.62 -5.64 4.24
N VAL A 419 7.81 -6.87 3.79
CA VAL A 419 9.10 -7.56 3.86
C VAL A 419 9.87 -7.34 2.56
N VAL A 420 11.13 -6.93 2.66
CA VAL A 420 11.99 -6.66 1.51
C VAL A 420 13.30 -7.42 1.62
N ASN A 421 13.79 -7.91 0.48
CA ASN A 421 15.03 -8.68 0.43
C ASN A 421 16.25 -7.79 0.82
N PRO A 422 17.04 -8.15 1.83
CA PRO A 422 18.20 -7.36 2.24
C PRO A 422 19.29 -7.25 1.17
N ASP A 423 19.33 -8.14 0.18
CA ASP A 423 20.31 -8.12 -0.92
C ASP A 423 20.03 -7.04 -1.99
N LEU A 424 18.91 -6.31 -1.88
CA LEU A 424 18.63 -5.16 -2.74
C LEU A 424 19.58 -3.99 -2.42
N ILE A 425 20.39 -3.59 -3.41
CA ILE A 425 21.38 -2.49 -3.32
C ILE A 425 20.83 -1.26 -4.07
N PRO A 426 20.69 -0.10 -3.41
CA PRO A 426 21.38 0.33 -2.18
C PRO A 426 20.65 0.00 -0.86
N PRO A 427 21.37 -0.04 0.28
CA PRO A 427 20.76 -0.12 1.60
C PRO A 427 19.79 1.06 1.83
N PRO A 428 18.82 0.92 2.75
CA PRO A 428 17.91 2.02 3.07
C PRO A 428 18.74 3.14 3.68
N ILE A 429 18.43 4.38 3.33
CA ILE A 429 19.18 5.51 3.83
C ILE A 429 18.57 5.89 5.17
N SER A 430 19.06 5.26 6.22
CA SER A 430 18.67 5.58 7.59
C SER A 430 19.04 7.02 7.92
N GLY A 431 18.14 7.75 8.58
CA GLY A 431 18.39 9.09 9.11
C GLY A 431 18.21 10.24 8.11
N ARG A 432 17.57 10.02 6.95
CA ARG A 432 17.03 11.13 6.13
C ARG A 432 15.75 10.70 5.41
N ALA A 433 14.95 11.69 5.03
CA ALA A 433 13.79 11.47 4.18
C ALA A 433 14.17 10.90 2.79
N PRO A 434 13.29 10.08 2.19
CA PRO A 434 13.51 9.51 0.86
C PRO A 434 13.43 10.58 -0.24
N THR A 435 14.21 10.40 -1.30
CA THR A 435 14.20 11.27 -2.49
C THR A 435 13.69 10.53 -3.72
N PRO A 436 13.25 11.25 -4.78
CA PRO A 436 12.88 10.63 -6.04
C PRO A 436 14.00 9.77 -6.65
N ASP A 437 15.25 10.19 -6.51
CA ASP A 437 16.41 9.42 -6.98
C ASP A 437 16.57 8.09 -6.22
N ASP A 438 16.22 8.04 -4.94
CA ASP A 438 16.23 6.80 -4.15
C ASP A 438 15.19 5.81 -4.69
N ILE A 439 13.97 6.28 -5.00
CA ILE A 439 12.92 5.46 -5.61
C ILE A 439 13.38 4.91 -6.96
N VAL A 440 13.95 5.76 -7.83
CA VAL A 440 14.45 5.34 -9.14
C VAL A 440 15.61 4.35 -9.03
N ALA A 441 16.55 4.59 -8.11
CA ALA A 441 17.65 3.67 -7.85
C ALA A 441 17.15 2.32 -7.35
N MET A 442 16.14 2.31 -6.48
CA MET A 442 15.53 1.10 -5.96
C MET A 442 14.75 0.33 -7.03
N ALA A 443 13.96 1.00 -7.87
CA ALA A 443 13.28 0.37 -9.01
C ALA A 443 14.29 -0.34 -9.93
N LYS A 444 15.44 0.27 -10.20
CA LYS A 444 16.54 -0.37 -10.96
C LYS A 444 17.20 -1.53 -10.21
N ALA A 445 17.29 -1.45 -8.88
CA ALA A 445 17.79 -2.56 -8.06
C ALA A 445 16.85 -3.76 -8.14
N TYR A 446 15.54 -3.53 -8.02
CA TYR A 446 14.50 -4.52 -8.24
C TYR A 446 14.60 -5.11 -9.66
N ALA A 447 14.74 -4.28 -10.70
CA ALA A 447 14.89 -4.76 -12.07
C ALA A 447 16.08 -5.68 -12.29
N LYS A 448 17.15 -5.49 -11.52
CA LYS A 448 18.34 -6.34 -11.58
C LYS A 448 18.13 -7.68 -10.86
N VAL A 449 17.39 -7.69 -9.76
CA VAL A 449 17.18 -8.89 -8.92
C VAL A 449 15.99 -9.72 -9.40
N TYR A 450 14.90 -9.06 -9.78
CA TYR A 450 13.60 -9.64 -10.13
C TYR A 450 13.28 -9.46 -11.62
N PHE A 451 14.25 -9.76 -12.48
CA PHE A 451 14.07 -9.67 -13.93
C PHE A 451 13.23 -10.82 -14.48
N ASN A 452 12.18 -10.50 -15.25
CA ASN A 452 11.33 -11.47 -15.95
C ASN A 452 10.72 -12.52 -15.00
N ILE A 453 10.38 -12.07 -13.79
CA ILE A 453 9.59 -12.85 -12.85
C ILE A 453 8.15 -12.78 -13.34
N PRO A 454 7.50 -13.91 -13.70
CA PRO A 454 6.11 -13.86 -14.11
C PRO A 454 5.25 -13.24 -13.01
N ASN A 455 4.34 -12.33 -13.38
CA ASN A 455 3.39 -11.64 -12.51
C ASN A 455 2.27 -11.07 -13.38
N THR A 456 1.01 -11.30 -13.01
CA THR A 456 -0.15 -10.91 -13.81
C THR A 456 -1.07 -9.88 -13.15
N ASN A 457 -0.83 -9.49 -11.89
CA ASN A 457 -1.77 -8.60 -11.19
C ASN A 457 -1.25 -7.90 -9.90
N ASP A 458 0.05 -7.82 -9.66
CA ASP A 458 0.59 -7.21 -8.42
C ASP A 458 1.26 -5.86 -8.61
N CYS A 459 0.99 -5.18 -9.73
CA CYS A 459 1.54 -3.87 -10.07
C CYS A 459 1.56 -2.87 -8.90
N PHE A 460 0.48 -2.81 -8.12
CA PHE A 460 0.37 -1.96 -6.94
C PHE A 460 1.31 -2.40 -5.81
N ASN A 461 1.32 -3.69 -5.47
CA ASN A 461 2.17 -4.23 -4.41
C ASN A 461 3.66 -4.14 -4.77
N ILE A 462 4.01 -4.26 -6.05
CA ILE A 462 5.37 -4.02 -6.56
C ILE A 462 5.79 -2.57 -6.29
N GLY A 463 4.92 -1.60 -6.63
CA GLY A 463 5.13 -0.19 -6.33
C GLY A 463 5.29 0.07 -4.83
N LYS A 464 4.42 -0.51 -3.98
CA LYS A 464 4.53 -0.41 -2.51
C LYS A 464 5.87 -0.95 -2.00
N ALA A 465 6.33 -2.09 -2.51
CA ALA A 465 7.57 -2.70 -2.06
C ALA A 465 8.81 -1.85 -2.41
N ILE A 466 8.83 -1.25 -3.60
CA ILE A 466 9.90 -0.32 -4.02
C ILE A 466 9.91 0.92 -3.12
N ALA A 467 8.73 1.50 -2.90
CA ALA A 467 8.56 2.68 -2.05
C ALA A 467 9.00 2.41 -0.61
N ALA A 468 8.51 1.32 -0.01
CA ALA A 468 8.84 0.92 1.35
C ALA A 468 10.33 0.55 1.52
N SER A 469 10.98 0.01 0.48
CA SER A 469 12.41 -0.34 0.52
C SER A 469 13.35 0.85 0.78
N VAL A 470 12.90 2.07 0.46
CA VAL A 470 13.63 3.32 0.72
C VAL A 470 13.08 4.12 1.90
N GLY A 471 12.16 3.55 2.69
CA GLY A 471 11.50 4.25 3.80
C GLY A 471 10.32 5.12 3.38
N ALA A 472 9.88 5.04 2.11
CA ALA A 472 8.73 5.77 1.59
C ALA A 472 7.48 4.87 1.53
N ALA A 473 7.09 4.23 2.63
CA ALA A 473 5.95 3.32 2.60
C ALA A 473 4.68 4.03 2.08
N LEU A 474 4.07 3.49 1.01
CA LEU A 474 2.84 4.05 0.42
C LEU A 474 1.62 3.63 1.28
N PRO A 475 0.64 4.51 1.55
CA PRO A 475 -0.58 4.17 2.29
C PRO A 475 -1.33 3.00 1.66
N ASP A 476 -2.05 2.22 2.47
CA ASP A 476 -2.70 1.01 1.96
C ASP A 476 -3.92 1.32 1.09
N ASN A 477 -4.56 2.48 1.26
CA ASN A 477 -5.68 2.97 0.45
C ASN A 477 -5.26 3.62 -0.88
N ALA A 478 -3.98 3.65 -1.22
CA ALA A 478 -3.47 4.24 -2.47
C ALA A 478 -3.72 3.37 -3.74
N TYR A 479 -4.58 2.35 -3.65
CA TYR A 479 -4.88 1.39 -4.73
C TYR A 479 -6.17 1.67 -5.49
N ASN A 480 -6.95 2.67 -5.04
CA ASN A 480 -8.30 2.90 -5.55
C ASN A 480 -8.25 3.42 -7.01
N LEU A 481 -9.17 2.92 -7.84
CA LEU A 481 -9.27 3.35 -9.23
C LEU A 481 -10.03 4.67 -9.39
N ASP A 482 -10.91 4.97 -8.43
CA ASP A 482 -11.48 6.29 -8.29
C ASP A 482 -10.44 7.21 -7.65
N PRO A 483 -9.97 8.27 -8.35
CA PRO A 483 -8.99 9.16 -7.76
C PRO A 483 -9.47 9.83 -6.47
N SER A 484 -10.77 10.02 -6.22
CA SER A 484 -11.26 10.64 -4.99
C SER A 484 -10.96 9.84 -3.72
N ASP A 485 -10.84 8.51 -3.86
CA ASP A 485 -10.66 7.59 -2.74
C ASP A 485 -9.18 7.36 -2.37
N ASN A 486 -8.26 7.97 -3.13
CA ASN A 486 -6.83 7.93 -2.84
C ASN A 486 -6.46 9.09 -1.90
N ALA A 487 -5.79 8.83 -0.78
CA ALA A 487 -5.41 9.87 0.16
C ALA A 487 -3.90 10.17 0.12
N ASP A 488 -3.52 11.36 0.59
CA ASP A 488 -2.15 11.63 0.99
C ASP A 488 -1.79 10.76 2.20
N GLY A 489 -0.50 10.45 2.39
CA GLY A 489 -0.04 9.74 3.59
C GLY A 489 1.42 9.32 3.51
N GLY A 490 2.05 9.20 4.67
CA GLY A 490 3.50 9.04 4.76
C GLY A 490 4.23 10.14 4.00
N PHE A 491 5.32 9.80 3.31
CA PHE A 491 6.01 10.79 2.46
C PHE A 491 5.26 11.14 1.16
N TRP A 492 4.12 10.53 0.86
CA TRP A 492 3.44 10.71 -0.42
C TRP A 492 2.34 11.77 -0.36
N ARG A 493 2.24 12.56 -1.43
CA ARG A 493 1.15 13.49 -1.72
C ARG A 493 0.56 13.17 -3.08
N VAL A 494 -0.75 13.29 -3.19
CA VAL A 494 -1.45 13.25 -4.47
C VAL A 494 -1.29 14.61 -5.14
N VAL A 495 -0.44 14.67 -6.16
CA VAL A 495 -0.13 15.91 -6.89
C VAL A 495 -0.99 16.10 -8.13
N TYR A 496 -1.77 15.09 -8.49
CA TYR A 496 -2.73 15.15 -9.59
C TYR A 496 -3.82 14.10 -9.39
N ARG A 497 -5.07 14.53 -9.58
CA ARG A 497 -6.23 13.64 -9.72
C ARG A 497 -6.94 13.95 -11.03
N GLY A 498 -7.33 12.91 -11.74
CA GLY A 498 -8.03 13.02 -13.02
C GLY A 498 -9.49 13.47 -12.89
N ASP A 499 -10.10 13.28 -11.73
CA ASP A 499 -11.48 13.67 -11.41
C ASP A 499 -11.59 15.14 -10.94
N GLU A 500 -10.48 15.76 -10.55
CA GLU A 500 -10.40 17.16 -10.16
C GLU A 500 -10.15 18.07 -11.37
N GLY A 501 -11.18 18.80 -11.78
CA GLY A 501 -11.08 19.79 -12.85
C GLY A 501 -11.11 19.17 -14.26
N GLU A 502 -10.47 19.85 -15.23
CA GLU A 502 -10.41 19.34 -16.60
C GLU A 502 -9.27 18.31 -16.72
N PRO A 503 -9.58 17.04 -17.08
CA PRO A 503 -8.59 15.98 -17.12
C PRO A 503 -7.54 16.22 -18.23
N VAL A 504 -6.28 15.94 -17.92
CA VAL A 504 -5.17 16.06 -18.86
C VAL A 504 -5.07 14.77 -19.66
N LEU A 505 -5.43 14.82 -20.94
CA LEU A 505 -5.41 13.63 -21.82
C LEU A 505 -4.01 13.03 -21.93
N ASP A 506 -2.98 13.88 -22.09
CA ASP A 506 -1.57 13.48 -22.12
C ASP A 506 -0.96 13.53 -20.71
N TRP A 507 -1.61 12.92 -19.72
CA TRP A 507 -1.19 13.00 -18.31
C TRP A 507 0.24 12.49 -18.07
N SER A 508 0.79 11.65 -18.96
CA SER A 508 2.19 11.22 -18.91
C SER A 508 3.18 12.38 -19.01
N THR A 509 2.75 13.57 -19.44
CA THR A 509 3.55 14.80 -19.42
C THR A 509 3.68 15.42 -18.01
N LEU A 510 2.85 15.00 -17.06
CA LEU A 510 2.84 15.50 -15.69
C LEU A 510 3.78 14.71 -14.75
N VAL A 511 4.16 13.49 -15.13
CA VAL A 511 4.95 12.61 -14.27
C VAL A 511 6.41 13.04 -14.21
N LYS A 512 7.03 12.78 -13.07
CA LYS A 512 8.45 12.96 -12.80
C LYS A 512 9.07 11.60 -12.42
N PRO A 513 10.39 11.42 -12.62
CA PRO A 513 11.09 10.27 -12.05
C PRO A 513 10.81 10.15 -10.54
N GLY A 514 10.54 8.95 -10.06
CA GLY A 514 10.20 8.66 -8.67
C GLY A 514 8.70 8.71 -8.34
N ASP A 515 7.85 9.19 -9.25
CA ASP A 515 6.40 9.16 -9.06
C ASP A 515 5.85 7.72 -9.09
N ILE A 516 4.77 7.47 -8.35
CA ILE A 516 3.93 6.27 -8.49
C ILE A 516 2.60 6.70 -9.10
N VAL A 517 2.15 6.03 -10.15
CA VAL A 517 0.92 6.39 -10.87
C VAL A 517 -0.08 5.25 -10.80
N ARG A 518 -1.30 5.56 -10.36
CA ARG A 518 -2.47 4.69 -10.42
C ARG A 518 -3.34 5.09 -11.61
N MET A 519 -3.77 4.12 -12.41
CA MET A 519 -4.53 4.37 -13.63
C MET A 519 -5.61 3.32 -13.89
N ALA A 520 -6.67 3.74 -14.60
CA ALA A 520 -7.81 2.90 -14.98
C ALA A 520 -8.02 2.87 -16.51
N TRP A 521 -8.64 1.82 -17.03
CA TRP A 521 -9.00 1.70 -18.45
C TRP A 521 -10.51 1.82 -18.70
N PRO A 522 -10.93 2.30 -19.89
CA PRO A 522 -12.35 2.39 -20.24
C PRO A 522 -13.08 1.04 -20.24
N ALA A 523 -12.33 -0.05 -20.49
CA ALA A 523 -12.87 -1.40 -20.53
C ALA A 523 -12.98 -2.07 -19.14
N GLY A 524 -12.59 -1.37 -18.06
CA GLY A 524 -12.38 -1.94 -16.74
C GLY A 524 -10.92 -2.33 -16.50
N GLY A 525 -10.57 -2.62 -15.24
CA GLY A 525 -9.21 -2.93 -14.83
C GLY A 525 -8.40 -1.69 -14.40
N GLY A 526 -7.29 -1.95 -13.73
CA GLY A 526 -6.44 -0.93 -13.14
C GLY A 526 -4.98 -1.34 -13.09
N HIS A 527 -4.08 -0.37 -13.23
CA HIS A 527 -2.64 -0.60 -13.19
C HIS A 527 -1.95 0.41 -12.27
N THR A 528 -0.79 0.03 -11.76
CA THR A 528 0.07 0.91 -10.96
C THR A 528 1.49 0.79 -11.47
N THR A 529 2.16 1.93 -11.64
CA THR A 529 3.50 1.93 -12.20
C THR A 529 4.44 2.85 -11.41
N THR A 530 5.71 2.44 -11.28
CA THR A 530 6.77 3.30 -10.72
C THR A 530 7.54 3.96 -11.85
N VAL A 531 7.60 5.29 -11.88
CA VAL A 531 8.23 6.05 -12.95
C VAL A 531 9.74 6.13 -12.75
N ILE A 532 10.51 5.52 -13.65
CA ILE A 532 11.98 5.60 -13.67
C ILE A 532 12.44 6.85 -14.44
N LYS A 533 11.75 7.21 -15.52
CA LYS A 533 12.07 8.38 -16.35
C LYS A 533 10.80 8.99 -16.91
N GLY A 534 10.70 10.32 -16.82
CA GLY A 534 9.60 11.07 -17.44
C GLY A 534 9.59 10.99 -18.98
N VAL A 535 8.58 11.61 -19.57
CA VAL A 535 8.22 11.44 -20.98
C VAL A 535 9.37 11.76 -21.95
N GLY A 536 9.65 10.82 -22.85
CA GLY A 536 10.59 10.96 -23.94
C GLY A 536 10.03 11.75 -25.14
N SER A 537 10.88 12.01 -26.12
CA SER A 537 10.45 12.67 -27.38
C SER A 537 9.49 11.83 -28.24
N ASP A 538 9.42 10.53 -27.94
CA ASP A 538 8.53 9.54 -28.53
C ASP A 538 7.19 9.38 -27.77
N GLY A 539 6.98 10.15 -26.70
CA GLY A 539 5.77 10.10 -25.88
C GLY A 539 5.78 9.02 -24.80
N GLN A 540 6.82 8.19 -24.73
CA GLN A 540 6.90 7.08 -23.79
C GLN A 540 7.55 7.49 -22.46
N ILE A 541 7.12 6.87 -21.37
CA ILE A 541 7.81 6.93 -20.06
C ILE A 541 8.57 5.63 -19.83
N LEU A 542 9.67 5.68 -19.06
CA LEU A 542 10.36 4.47 -18.60
C LEU A 542 9.82 4.13 -17.22
N VAL A 543 9.38 2.90 -17.03
CA VAL A 543 8.72 2.47 -15.81
C VAL A 543 9.20 1.11 -15.32
N TYR A 544 8.84 0.79 -14.08
CA TYR A 544 9.01 -0.53 -13.49
C TYR A 544 7.69 -1.03 -12.88
N ASP A 545 7.17 -2.12 -13.46
CA ASP A 545 6.00 -2.88 -13.00
C ASP A 545 5.96 -4.24 -13.78
N ASN A 546 4.81 -4.91 -13.85
CA ASN A 546 4.58 -6.07 -14.72
C ASN A 546 4.23 -5.66 -16.16
N ASP A 547 5.12 -6.01 -17.10
CA ASP A 547 4.99 -5.72 -18.54
C ASP A 547 4.41 -6.90 -19.33
N SER A 548 3.56 -6.58 -20.30
CA SER A 548 3.01 -7.51 -21.31
C SER A 548 4.09 -7.88 -22.34
N HIS A 549 4.88 -8.91 -22.03
CA HIS A 549 5.97 -9.39 -22.89
C HIS A 549 5.47 -10.15 -24.15
N ALA A 550 4.29 -10.76 -24.09
CA ALA A 550 3.63 -11.43 -25.22
C ALA A 550 2.10 -11.48 -24.99
N PRO A 551 1.26 -11.74 -26.01
CA PRO A 551 -0.17 -11.90 -25.82
C PRO A 551 -0.49 -12.96 -24.74
N GLY A 552 -1.01 -12.53 -23.60
CA GLY A 552 -1.34 -13.40 -22.46
C GLY A 552 -0.16 -13.78 -21.54
N PHE A 553 1.00 -13.12 -21.63
CA PHE A 553 2.12 -13.33 -20.71
C PHE A 553 2.66 -11.99 -20.18
N GLU A 554 2.61 -11.83 -18.86
CA GLU A 554 3.13 -10.68 -18.13
C GLU A 554 4.28 -11.08 -17.20
N ALA A 555 5.27 -10.19 -17.09
CA ALA A 555 6.40 -10.38 -16.20
C ALA A 555 6.93 -9.04 -15.67
N ILE A 556 7.41 -9.05 -14.43
CA ILE A 556 8.00 -7.89 -13.76
C ILE A 556 9.27 -7.47 -14.49
N GLY A 557 9.38 -6.17 -14.80
CA GLY A 557 10.54 -5.62 -15.45
C GLY A 557 10.49 -4.11 -15.72
N GLU A 558 11.66 -3.59 -16.05
CA GLU A 558 11.81 -2.25 -16.61
C GLU A 558 11.39 -2.26 -18.09
N HIS A 559 10.51 -1.35 -18.50
CA HIS A 559 10.08 -1.22 -19.89
C HIS A 559 9.60 0.21 -20.21
N TYR A 560 9.55 0.54 -21.51
CA TYR A 560 8.99 1.80 -21.99
C TYR A 560 7.50 1.62 -22.29
N ALA A 561 6.67 2.54 -21.78
CA ALA A 561 5.23 2.47 -21.94
C ALA A 561 4.64 3.80 -22.46
N ASP A 562 3.62 3.68 -23.30
CA ASP A 562 2.77 4.79 -23.74
C ASP A 562 1.35 4.56 -23.24
N TYR A 563 1.12 4.83 -21.95
CA TYR A 563 -0.16 4.54 -21.29
C TYR A 563 -1.26 5.56 -21.62
N ALA A 564 -0.90 6.84 -21.80
CA ALA A 564 -1.87 7.93 -21.85
C ALA A 564 -2.99 7.75 -22.89
N PRO A 565 -2.71 7.30 -24.14
CA PRO A 565 -3.76 7.10 -25.15
C PRO A 565 -4.78 6.01 -24.83
N GLY A 566 -4.44 5.05 -23.95
CA GLY A 566 -5.28 3.88 -23.64
C GLY A 566 -6.05 3.98 -22.31
N THR A 567 -5.57 4.80 -21.39
CA THR A 567 -6.15 4.98 -20.05
C THR A 567 -7.29 6.00 -20.02
N LEU A 568 -8.16 5.90 -19.01
CA LEU A 568 -9.11 6.96 -18.67
C LEU A 568 -8.37 8.11 -17.98
N ALA A 569 -8.30 9.28 -18.63
CA ALA A 569 -7.67 10.46 -18.04
C ALA A 569 -8.32 10.89 -16.71
N THR A 570 -9.61 10.61 -16.51
CA THR A 570 -10.34 10.86 -15.26
C THR A 570 -10.05 9.83 -14.16
N GLY A 571 -9.42 8.71 -14.49
CA GLY A 571 -9.08 7.64 -13.54
C GLY A 571 -7.60 7.62 -13.18
N ILE A 572 -6.90 8.76 -13.30
CA ILE A 572 -5.47 8.89 -13.03
C ILE A 572 -5.26 9.51 -11.66
N THR A 573 -4.37 8.91 -10.87
CA THR A 573 -3.81 9.51 -9.65
C THR A 573 -2.29 9.47 -9.72
N ILE A 574 -1.63 10.60 -9.47
CA ILE A 574 -0.16 10.68 -9.41
C ILE A 574 0.26 10.95 -7.96
N PHE A 575 0.97 9.99 -7.38
CA PHE A 575 1.61 10.13 -6.07
C PHE A 575 3.05 10.59 -6.25
N ARG A 576 3.45 11.60 -5.47
CA ARG A 576 4.80 12.15 -5.46
C ARG A 576 5.27 12.37 -4.04
N LEU A 577 6.57 12.18 -3.80
CA LEU A 577 7.17 12.49 -2.51
C LEU A 577 6.98 13.97 -2.17
N ALA A 578 6.66 14.25 -0.91
CA ALA A 578 6.41 15.59 -0.39
C ALA A 578 7.68 16.45 -0.47
N GLU A 579 7.53 17.72 -0.84
CA GLU A 579 8.66 18.64 -0.99
C GLU A 579 9.25 19.07 0.36
N ASP A 580 8.44 19.07 1.41
CA ASP A 580 8.86 19.31 2.80
C ASP A 580 9.56 18.11 3.44
N ALA A 581 9.56 16.98 2.73
CA ALA A 581 10.18 15.74 3.17
C ALA A 581 9.69 15.25 4.55
N ARG A 582 8.43 15.57 4.91
CA ARG A 582 7.79 15.14 6.17
C ARG A 582 6.82 13.98 5.98
N TYR A 583 6.84 13.05 6.91
CA TYR A 583 5.96 11.89 6.91
C TYR A 583 4.57 12.27 7.46
N LEU A 584 3.55 12.23 6.60
CA LEU A 584 2.19 12.65 6.95
C LEU A 584 1.44 11.58 7.71
N ILE A 585 0.92 11.96 8.87
CA ILE A 585 -0.03 11.20 9.68
C ILE A 585 -1.27 12.08 9.85
N ALA A 586 -2.42 11.61 9.37
CA ALA A 586 -3.69 12.34 9.47
C ALA A 586 -4.69 11.49 10.26
N ALA A 587 -5.27 12.08 11.30
CA ALA A 587 -6.27 11.46 12.15
C ALA A 587 -7.70 11.83 11.70
N THR A 588 -8.71 11.47 12.50
CA THR A 588 -10.13 11.75 12.23
C THR A 588 -10.62 12.92 13.09
N ASP A 589 -11.92 12.98 13.38
CA ASP A 589 -12.50 13.98 14.29
C ASP A 589 -12.74 13.45 15.72
N LEU A 590 -12.29 12.23 15.99
CA LEU A 590 -12.38 11.55 17.28
C LEU A 590 -11.32 12.07 18.26
N THR A 591 -11.13 11.39 19.39
CA THR A 591 -10.00 11.63 20.30
C THR A 591 -9.05 10.43 20.25
N GLU A 592 -7.89 10.64 19.64
CA GLU A 592 -6.96 9.61 19.23
C GLU A 592 -5.69 9.60 20.09
N THR A 593 -5.03 8.45 20.13
CA THR A 593 -3.61 8.33 20.47
C THR A 593 -2.83 8.16 19.18
N LEU A 594 -2.13 9.22 18.76
CA LEU A 594 -1.32 9.25 17.54
C LEU A 594 0.14 8.97 17.87
N GLN A 595 0.78 8.22 16.98
CA GLN A 595 2.19 7.84 17.09
C GLN A 595 2.91 8.25 15.80
N GLY A 596 3.83 9.18 15.94
CA GLY A 596 4.81 9.56 14.95
C GLY A 596 5.92 8.54 14.80
N THR A 597 6.73 8.73 13.77
CA THR A 597 7.71 7.80 13.24
C THR A 597 9.11 8.15 13.72
N ILE A 598 10.13 7.51 13.15
CA ILE A 598 11.54 7.92 13.35
C ILE A 598 11.99 9.06 12.41
N HIS A 599 11.05 9.67 11.71
CA HIS A 599 11.27 10.71 10.72
C HIS A 599 10.57 11.98 11.18
N ASP A 600 11.00 13.12 10.65
CA ASP A 600 10.25 14.37 10.79
C ASP A 600 8.83 14.17 10.25
N ASP A 601 7.84 14.31 11.11
CA ASP A 601 6.44 14.07 10.77
C ASP A 601 5.67 15.38 10.50
N ASP A 602 4.60 15.24 9.72
CA ASP A 602 3.49 16.20 9.60
C ASP A 602 2.25 15.51 10.18
N ILE A 603 1.94 15.80 11.45
CA ILE A 603 0.83 15.19 12.18
C ILE A 603 -0.36 16.15 12.18
N ARG A 604 -1.49 15.67 11.65
CA ARG A 604 -2.73 16.43 11.54
C ARG A 604 -3.81 15.81 12.44
N PRO A 605 -4.13 16.44 13.59
CA PRO A 605 -5.09 15.89 14.54
C PRO A 605 -6.51 15.85 13.97
N ASN A 606 -6.88 16.78 13.07
CA ASN A 606 -8.19 16.85 12.40
C ASN A 606 -9.44 16.96 13.32
N GLY A 607 -9.33 16.77 14.63
CA GLY A 607 -10.39 17.00 15.61
C GLY A 607 -10.04 16.46 17.00
N GLY A 608 -11.06 16.34 17.85
CA GLY A 608 -10.99 15.95 19.27
C GLY A 608 -9.82 16.44 20.12
N LEU A 609 -9.51 15.67 21.16
CA LEU A 609 -8.52 15.99 22.20
C LEU A 609 -7.35 15.02 22.15
N ASP A 610 -6.68 14.97 21.01
CA ASP A 610 -5.68 13.96 20.71
C ASP A 610 -4.48 13.97 21.66
N SER A 611 -3.94 12.78 21.90
CA SER A 611 -2.65 12.56 22.53
C SER A 611 -1.66 12.13 21.46
N ILE A 612 -0.65 12.94 21.21
CA ILE A 612 0.28 12.80 20.09
C ILE A 612 1.68 12.59 20.64
N THR A 613 2.31 11.48 20.29
CA THR A 613 3.76 11.27 20.42
C THR A 613 4.36 11.50 19.04
N GLY A 614 5.29 12.45 18.89
CA GLY A 614 5.98 12.74 17.62
C GLY A 614 7.07 11.71 17.32
N GLY A 615 7.76 11.23 18.35
CA GLY A 615 8.88 10.31 18.19
C GLY A 615 10.18 11.05 17.90
N PRO A 616 11.18 10.36 17.33
CA PRO A 616 12.44 11.00 16.95
C PRO A 616 12.30 11.86 15.68
N GLY A 617 12.54 13.16 15.79
CA GLY A 617 12.54 14.06 14.64
C GLY A 617 12.30 15.51 15.07
N ASP A 618 12.30 16.41 14.10
CA ASP A 618 11.77 17.76 14.28
C ASP A 618 10.34 17.80 13.74
N ASP A 619 9.34 17.50 14.57
CA ASP A 619 7.97 17.22 14.13
C ASP A 619 7.10 18.47 14.01
N LEU A 620 6.11 18.40 13.13
CA LEU A 620 5.11 19.44 12.93
C LEU A 620 3.74 18.87 13.25
N VAL A 621 3.12 19.36 14.33
CA VAL A 621 1.70 19.10 14.59
C VAL A 621 0.91 20.31 14.11
N GLN A 622 -0.01 20.13 13.16
CA GLN A 622 -0.73 21.27 12.56
C GLN A 622 -2.20 21.02 12.23
N GLY A 623 -2.99 22.07 12.36
CA GLY A 623 -4.42 22.06 12.05
C GLY A 623 -5.04 23.44 12.11
N LEU A 624 -6.38 23.49 12.06
CA LEU A 624 -7.13 24.69 12.42
C LEU A 624 -6.98 24.96 13.92
N THR A 625 -7.08 26.21 14.33
CA THR A 625 -6.96 26.62 15.73
C THR A 625 -7.90 25.84 16.65
N ALA A 626 -9.11 25.54 16.18
CA ALA A 626 -10.08 24.75 16.93
C ALA A 626 -9.69 23.27 17.10
N GLN A 627 -8.95 22.69 16.13
CA GLN A 627 -8.45 21.31 16.18
C GLN A 627 -7.19 21.21 17.06
N MET A 628 -6.37 22.27 17.07
CA MET A 628 -5.14 22.33 17.88
C MET A 628 -5.42 22.60 19.37
N ASN A 629 -6.54 23.24 19.69
CA ASN A 629 -6.83 23.62 21.06
C ASN A 629 -7.22 22.41 21.94
N GLY A 630 -6.41 22.13 22.95
CA GLY A 630 -6.67 21.08 23.95
C GLY A 630 -5.95 19.76 23.68
N ILE A 631 -5.22 19.63 22.57
CA ILE A 631 -4.40 18.45 22.30
C ILE A 631 -3.25 18.33 23.32
N THR A 632 -2.72 17.11 23.44
CA THR A 632 -1.50 16.82 24.19
C THR A 632 -0.41 16.34 23.24
N PHE A 633 0.75 17.01 23.22
CA PHE A 633 1.95 16.55 22.53
C PHE A 633 2.95 16.01 23.56
N THR A 634 2.94 14.69 23.74
CA THR A 634 3.50 13.98 24.90
C THR A 634 5.02 14.02 25.00
N ASP A 635 5.72 14.26 23.91
CA ASP A 635 7.18 14.26 23.82
C ASP A 635 7.72 15.50 23.10
N PHE A 636 6.97 16.61 23.09
CA PHE A 636 7.41 17.87 22.51
C PHE A 636 8.78 18.31 23.05
N THR A 637 9.73 18.51 22.14
CA THR A 637 11.11 18.93 22.38
C THR A 637 11.46 20.21 21.61
N PHE A 638 12.70 20.69 21.76
CA PHE A 638 13.22 21.77 20.92
C PHE A 638 13.51 21.21 19.52
N GLY A 639 12.92 21.82 18.50
CA GLY A 639 12.91 21.30 17.12
C GLY A 639 11.47 21.13 16.62
N ASP A 640 10.60 20.67 17.51
CA ASP A 640 9.17 20.51 17.22
C ASP A 640 8.45 21.84 17.05
N THR A 641 7.40 21.81 16.22
CA THR A 641 6.62 22.98 15.84
C THR A 641 5.12 22.72 15.86
N LEU A 642 4.36 23.78 16.15
CA LEU A 642 2.91 23.79 16.17
C LEU A 642 2.38 24.71 15.07
N GLY A 643 1.68 24.15 14.09
CA GLY A 643 1.09 24.88 12.96
C GLY A 643 -0.39 25.23 13.18
N PHE A 644 -0.75 26.49 12.94
CA PHE A 644 -2.11 27.00 12.98
C PHE A 644 -2.50 27.54 11.61
N ASN A 645 -3.23 26.74 10.84
CA ASN A 645 -3.51 26.98 9.41
C ASN A 645 -4.46 28.16 9.15
N ASP A 646 -5.19 28.60 10.17
CA ASP A 646 -6.17 29.70 10.11
C ASP A 646 -5.81 30.90 11.00
N LEU A 647 -4.62 30.89 11.62
CA LEU A 647 -4.17 31.93 12.53
C LEU A 647 -3.00 32.72 11.95
N ALA A 648 -3.25 33.95 11.51
CA ALA A 648 -2.21 34.83 11.00
C ALA A 648 -1.23 35.24 12.10
N THR A 649 0.05 35.38 11.75
CA THR A 649 1.15 35.73 12.69
C THR A 649 0.95 37.04 13.46
N ALA A 650 0.26 38.00 12.86
CA ALA A 650 0.04 39.32 13.45
C ALA A 650 -0.84 39.25 14.70
N GLY A 651 -0.29 39.67 15.84
CA GLY A 651 -1.00 39.72 17.12
C GLY A 651 -1.04 38.40 17.88
N ILE A 652 -0.29 37.38 17.44
CA ILE A 652 -0.08 36.16 18.22
C ILE A 652 0.86 36.46 19.38
N GLU A 653 0.44 36.06 20.59
CA GLU A 653 1.29 36.02 21.78
C GLU A 653 1.26 34.60 22.35
N VAL A 654 2.46 34.06 22.62
CA VAL A 654 2.66 32.73 23.20
C VAL A 654 3.16 32.88 24.62
N SER A 655 2.55 32.17 25.57
CA SER A 655 3.02 32.10 26.95
C SER A 655 3.08 30.66 27.41
N TYR A 656 3.95 30.36 28.38
CA TYR A 656 4.20 29.00 28.81
C TYR A 656 4.04 28.85 30.33
N GLY A 657 3.18 27.92 30.73
CA GLY A 657 2.98 27.55 32.11
C GLY A 657 3.99 26.52 32.56
N GLN A 658 5.16 26.94 33.07
CA GLN A 658 6.23 26.02 33.52
C GLN A 658 5.75 24.87 34.44
N ASN A 659 4.77 25.15 35.31
CA ASN A 659 4.25 24.15 36.24
C ASN A 659 3.16 23.26 35.64
N SER A 660 2.44 23.74 34.63
CA SER A 660 1.39 22.96 33.96
C SER A 660 1.91 22.20 32.75
N GLY A 661 3.07 22.61 32.19
CA GLY A 661 3.55 22.09 30.91
C GLY A 661 2.61 22.48 29.77
N GLU A 662 2.01 23.67 29.82
CA GLU A 662 1.06 24.11 28.79
C GLU A 662 1.58 25.33 28.04
N ILE A 663 1.51 25.25 26.71
CA ILE A 663 1.75 26.35 25.77
C ILE A 663 0.40 27.01 25.51
N PHE A 664 0.26 28.27 25.91
CA PHE A 664 -0.93 29.09 25.69
C PHE A 664 -0.71 30.01 24.51
N VAL A 665 -1.60 29.92 23.53
CA VAL A 665 -1.62 30.78 22.33
C VAL A 665 -2.78 31.75 22.46
N SER A 666 -2.48 33.03 22.28
CA SER A 666 -3.47 34.10 22.24
C SER A 666 -3.35 34.92 20.96
N SER A 667 -4.47 35.46 20.49
CA SER A 667 -4.54 36.33 19.32
C SER A 667 -5.20 37.64 19.73
N ASN A 668 -4.48 38.75 19.54
CA ASN A 668 -4.94 40.09 19.89
C ASN A 668 -5.45 40.21 21.34
N GLY A 669 -4.81 39.48 22.26
CA GLY A 669 -5.13 39.46 23.69
C GLY A 669 -6.24 38.49 24.12
N GLU A 670 -6.81 37.71 23.19
CA GLU A 670 -7.79 36.65 23.48
C GLU A 670 -7.13 35.28 23.41
N ALA A 671 -7.33 34.42 24.41
CA ALA A 671 -6.81 33.06 24.40
C ALA A 671 -7.55 32.22 23.35
N VAL A 672 -6.82 31.60 22.44
CA VAL A 672 -7.38 30.84 21.30
C VAL A 672 -7.04 29.36 21.32
N ALA A 673 -5.90 28.98 21.89
CA ALA A 673 -5.52 27.59 22.06
C ALA A 673 -4.65 27.37 23.32
N ALA A 674 -4.77 26.19 23.92
CA ALA A 674 -3.83 25.69 24.92
C ALA A 674 -3.40 24.27 24.53
N ILE A 675 -2.10 24.04 24.47
CA ILE A 675 -1.52 22.75 24.09
C ILE A 675 -0.73 22.24 25.28
N LYS A 676 -1.07 21.04 25.73
CA LYS A 676 -0.32 20.39 26.79
C LYS A 676 0.89 19.69 26.18
N ILE A 677 2.05 19.87 26.77
CA ILE A 677 3.24 19.10 26.46
C ILE A 677 3.55 18.11 27.58
N GLY A 678 4.34 17.08 27.30
CA GLY A 678 4.73 16.09 28.29
C GLY A 678 5.67 16.64 29.35
N GLU A 679 6.96 16.37 29.21
CA GLU A 679 7.96 16.89 30.14
C GLU A 679 8.12 18.41 29.96
N PRO A 680 8.07 19.20 31.05
CA PRO A 680 8.21 20.65 30.93
C PRO A 680 9.56 21.06 30.34
N LEU A 681 9.53 21.90 29.30
CA LEU A 681 10.74 22.51 28.74
C LEU A 681 11.44 23.40 29.77
N ASP A 682 12.78 23.36 29.77
CA ASP A 682 13.60 24.25 30.60
C ASP A 682 13.86 25.57 29.85
N ALA A 683 13.39 26.67 30.44
CA ALA A 683 13.53 28.04 29.92
C ALA A 683 13.27 28.19 28.39
N PRO A 684 12.09 27.77 27.87
CA PRO A 684 11.82 27.86 26.44
C PRO A 684 11.60 29.32 25.99
N ILE A 685 12.08 29.62 24.78
CA ILE A 685 11.71 30.82 24.03
C ILE A 685 10.88 30.39 22.83
N PHE A 686 9.68 30.97 22.68
CA PHE A 686 8.80 30.66 21.56
C PHE A 686 8.98 31.66 20.42
N THR A 687 9.07 31.14 19.20
CA THR A 687 9.14 31.93 17.96
C THR A 687 7.87 31.71 17.15
N VAL A 688 7.35 32.78 16.55
CA VAL A 688 6.18 32.73 15.67
C VAL A 688 6.59 33.13 14.26
N THR A 689 6.40 32.24 13.30
CA THR A 689 6.68 32.47 11.87
C THR A 689 5.44 32.22 11.03
N GLY A 690 5.44 32.66 9.77
CA GLY A 690 4.33 32.41 8.85
C GLY A 690 4.53 31.10 8.10
N ASP A 691 3.44 30.38 7.84
CA ASP A 691 3.43 29.13 7.06
C ASP A 691 3.50 29.35 5.53
N GLY A 692 3.49 30.62 5.08
CA GLY A 692 3.43 31.01 3.67
C GLY A 692 2.05 30.84 3.01
N LYS A 693 1.04 30.32 3.72
CA LYS A 693 -0.33 30.07 3.25
C LYS A 693 -1.39 30.89 4.00
N GLY A 694 -0.98 31.68 4.98
CA GLY A 694 -1.84 32.61 5.73
C GLY A 694 -2.02 32.21 7.20
N GLY A 695 -1.50 31.06 7.61
CA GLY A 695 -1.38 30.61 8.99
C GLY A 695 -0.05 30.98 9.64
N SER A 696 0.24 30.33 10.76
CA SER A 696 1.43 30.55 11.56
C SER A 696 2.02 29.24 12.07
N ILE A 697 3.32 29.26 12.35
CA ILE A 697 4.09 28.16 12.94
C ILE A 697 4.74 28.68 14.20
N ILE A 698 4.50 27.98 15.32
CA ILE A 698 5.09 28.25 16.62
C ILE A 698 6.16 27.21 16.88
N GLY A 699 7.41 27.63 17.01
CA GLY A 699 8.52 26.79 17.42
C GLY A 699 9.02 27.14 18.82
N ALA A 700 9.72 26.21 19.46
CA ALA A 700 10.42 26.45 20.72
C ALA A 700 11.94 26.29 20.51
N VAL A 701 12.71 27.20 21.08
CA VAL A 701 14.17 27.08 21.19
C VAL A 701 14.58 27.18 22.65
N SER A 702 15.66 26.51 23.03
CA SER A 702 16.15 26.63 24.40
C SER A 702 16.67 28.05 24.63
N GLY A 703 16.24 28.70 25.71
CA GLY A 703 16.86 29.95 26.14
C GLY A 703 18.37 29.79 26.37
N THR A 704 18.80 28.59 26.76
CA THR A 704 20.22 28.27 26.90
C THR A 704 20.94 28.26 25.55
N ASP A 705 20.34 27.72 24.51
CA ASP A 705 20.90 27.68 23.15
C ASP A 705 20.89 29.05 22.50
N VAL A 706 19.84 29.85 22.71
CA VAL A 706 19.79 31.25 22.23
C VAL A 706 20.92 32.07 22.88
N VAL A 707 21.12 31.92 24.19
CA VAL A 707 22.25 32.58 24.85
C VAL A 707 23.58 32.02 24.34
N ALA A 708 23.71 30.70 24.19
CA ALA A 708 24.94 30.09 23.69
C ALA A 708 25.26 30.60 22.27
N ALA A 709 24.28 30.68 21.38
CA ALA A 709 24.42 31.21 20.02
C ALA A 709 24.79 32.70 20.01
N ALA A 710 24.29 33.49 20.97
CA ALA A 710 24.65 34.90 21.10
C ALA A 710 26.04 35.11 21.70
N VAL A 711 26.44 34.29 22.68
CA VAL A 711 27.67 34.47 23.47
C VAL A 711 28.87 33.72 22.86
N ALA A 712 28.68 32.54 22.27
CA ALA A 712 29.77 31.75 21.70
C ALA A 712 30.57 32.50 20.62
N PRO A 713 29.95 33.29 19.70
CA PRO A 713 30.68 34.12 18.76
C PRO A 713 31.60 35.15 19.43
N LEU A 714 31.24 35.66 20.61
CA LEU A 714 32.09 36.61 21.34
C LEU A 714 33.41 35.97 21.80
N TYR A 715 33.46 34.65 21.99
CA TYR A 715 34.70 33.95 22.34
C TYR A 715 35.70 33.87 21.17
N ALA A 716 35.26 34.00 19.92
CA ALA A 716 36.15 33.98 18.76
C ALA A 716 37.16 35.14 18.79
N ILE A 717 36.80 36.28 19.39
CA ILE A 717 37.75 37.39 19.57
C ILE A 717 38.89 37.04 20.54
N LEU A 718 38.78 35.94 21.28
CA LEU A 718 39.81 35.40 22.17
C LEU A 718 40.53 34.18 21.55
N ASP A 719 40.28 33.90 20.26
CA ASP A 719 40.82 32.74 19.52
C ASP A 719 40.52 31.38 20.17
N ARG A 720 39.32 31.23 20.76
CA ARG A 720 38.87 29.95 21.32
C ARG A 720 37.37 29.78 21.31
N LEU A 721 36.94 28.54 21.52
CA LEU A 721 35.56 28.21 21.85
C LEU A 721 35.32 28.35 23.36
N PRO A 722 34.06 28.58 23.77
CA PRO A 722 33.72 28.58 25.18
C PRO A 722 33.77 27.15 25.77
N ASP A 723 34.03 27.07 27.08
CA ASP A 723 33.76 25.86 27.85
C ASP A 723 32.34 25.89 28.43
N ALA A 724 31.80 24.71 28.76
CA ALA A 724 30.42 24.58 29.26
C ALA A 724 30.16 25.42 30.54
N PRO A 725 31.03 25.41 31.57
CA PRO A 725 30.86 26.30 32.73
C PRO A 725 30.87 27.80 32.39
N GLY A 726 31.67 28.21 31.41
CA GLY A 726 31.77 29.58 30.94
C GLY A 726 30.50 30.04 30.23
N LEU A 727 29.91 29.23 29.35
CA LEU A 727 28.59 29.54 28.76
C LEU A 727 27.50 29.60 29.82
N ASP A 728 27.50 28.67 30.77
CA ASP A 728 26.54 28.60 31.87
C ASP A 728 26.56 29.88 32.71
N PHE A 729 27.77 30.40 33.00
CA PHE A 729 27.95 31.65 33.72
C PHE A 729 27.32 32.85 32.99
N TRP A 730 27.58 32.99 31.69
CA TRP A 730 27.01 34.08 30.89
C TRP A 730 25.51 33.95 30.74
N ARG A 731 25.00 32.72 30.60
CA ARG A 731 23.57 32.42 30.59
C ARG A 731 22.86 32.92 31.83
N VAL A 732 23.30 32.51 33.02
CA VAL A 732 22.70 32.98 34.28
C VAL A 732 22.75 34.51 34.39
N GLY A 733 23.83 35.14 33.89
CA GLY A 733 23.95 36.59 33.83
C GLY A 733 22.88 37.24 32.94
N ILE A 734 22.73 36.78 31.70
CA ILE A 734 21.78 37.32 30.73
C ILE A 734 20.34 37.07 31.17
N GLU A 735 20.03 35.88 31.70
CA GLU A 735 18.74 35.55 32.31
C GLU A 735 18.40 36.48 33.50
N SER A 736 19.43 36.98 34.20
CA SER A 736 19.29 37.95 35.29
C SER A 736 19.27 39.41 34.81
N GLY A 737 19.23 39.67 33.50
CA GLY A 737 19.10 40.99 32.89
C GLY A 737 20.38 41.63 32.36
N LEU A 738 21.51 40.92 32.36
CA LEU A 738 22.76 41.38 31.74
C LEU A 738 22.58 41.53 30.23
N GLN A 739 23.03 42.65 29.64
CA GLN A 739 22.93 42.85 28.19
C GLN A 739 24.11 42.19 27.47
N LEU A 740 23.91 41.76 26.22
CA LEU A 740 24.99 41.15 25.42
C LEU A 740 26.16 42.13 25.21
N ASP A 741 25.88 43.43 25.10
CA ASP A 741 26.90 44.49 25.05
C ASP A 741 27.77 44.51 26.33
N ASP A 742 27.19 44.27 27.51
CA ASP A 742 27.94 44.19 28.77
C ASP A 742 28.86 42.95 28.80
N VAL A 743 28.39 41.84 28.21
CA VAL A 743 29.20 40.63 28.03
C VAL A 743 30.36 40.93 27.09
N ALA A 744 30.10 41.48 25.91
CA ALA A 744 31.13 41.88 24.94
C ALA A 744 32.15 42.85 25.55
N ALA A 745 31.71 43.85 26.31
CA ALA A 745 32.59 44.77 27.03
C ALA A 745 33.51 44.04 28.02
N THR A 746 33.01 43.00 28.70
CA THR A 746 33.80 42.19 29.62
C THR A 746 34.87 41.37 28.90
N PHE A 747 34.58 40.87 27.69
CA PHE A 747 35.56 40.16 26.86
C PHE A 747 36.69 41.09 26.42
N LEU A 748 36.34 42.27 25.91
CA LEU A 748 37.31 43.28 25.46
C LEU A 748 38.18 43.83 26.62
N ALA A 749 37.62 43.90 27.83
CA ALA A 749 38.33 44.30 29.04
C ALA A 749 39.13 43.15 29.70
N SER A 750 38.99 41.92 29.22
CA SER A 750 39.60 40.75 29.85
C SER A 750 41.13 40.75 29.70
N ALA A 751 41.84 40.20 30.69
CA ALA A 751 43.29 40.01 30.59
C ALA A 751 43.66 39.08 29.42
N GLU A 752 42.74 38.20 29.01
CA GLU A 752 42.89 37.30 27.87
C GLU A 752 42.93 38.09 26.55
N PHE A 753 41.94 38.94 26.28
CA PHE A 753 41.94 39.81 25.10
C PHE A 753 43.17 40.72 25.06
N GLN A 754 43.54 41.31 26.20
CA GLN A 754 44.71 42.19 26.29
C GLN A 754 46.03 41.44 26.09
N SER A 755 46.10 40.15 26.47
CA SER A 755 47.28 39.31 26.25
C SER A 755 47.40 38.87 24.79
N GLU A 756 46.27 38.59 24.13
CA GLU A 756 46.23 38.11 22.76
C GLU A 756 46.47 39.24 21.75
N HIS A 757 45.77 40.37 21.93
CA HIS A 757 45.74 41.45 20.92
C HIS A 757 46.49 42.72 21.35
N GLY A 758 46.77 42.91 22.64
CA GLY A 758 47.41 44.12 23.16
C GLY A 758 46.55 45.39 23.01
N GLU A 759 47.18 46.56 23.03
CA GLU A 759 46.49 47.83 22.76
C GLU A 759 46.24 47.99 21.25
N VAL A 760 44.99 47.83 20.83
CA VAL A 760 44.55 47.99 19.43
C VAL A 760 43.92 49.37 19.23
N SER A 761 44.32 50.09 18.16
CA SER A 761 43.64 51.34 17.74
C SER A 761 42.23 51.05 17.20
N ASP A 762 41.37 52.06 17.03
CA ASP A 762 40.02 51.84 16.50
C ASP A 762 40.05 51.25 15.08
N GLY A 763 40.94 51.76 14.23
CA GLY A 763 41.19 51.17 12.91
C GLY A 763 41.67 49.72 12.97
N GLY A 764 42.65 49.45 13.84
CA GLY A 764 43.14 48.07 14.04
C GLY A 764 42.05 47.14 14.59
N PHE A 765 41.12 47.67 15.39
CA PHE A 765 40.00 46.89 15.93
C PHE A 765 38.99 46.53 14.84
N VAL A 766 38.67 47.46 13.94
CA VAL A 766 37.83 47.16 12.75
C VAL A 766 38.49 46.07 11.90
N GLU A 767 39.78 46.20 11.58
CA GLU A 767 40.50 45.16 10.83
C GLU A 767 40.49 43.81 11.55
N LEU A 768 40.67 43.79 12.88
CA LEU A 768 40.60 42.58 13.68
C LEU A 768 39.24 41.90 13.55
N LEU A 769 38.13 42.63 13.72
CA LEU A 769 36.79 42.05 13.62
C LEU A 769 36.52 41.43 12.24
N TYR A 770 36.88 42.11 11.16
CA TYR A 770 36.71 41.57 9.81
C TYR A 770 37.51 40.28 9.58
N ASN A 771 38.76 40.23 10.07
CA ASN A 771 39.59 39.03 9.94
C ASN A 771 39.05 37.89 10.80
N THR A 772 38.67 38.16 12.06
CA THR A 772 38.17 37.14 12.99
C THR A 772 36.84 36.55 12.54
N TYR A 773 35.90 37.39 12.08
CA TYR A 773 34.51 36.98 11.86
C TYR A 773 34.16 36.71 10.40
N PHE A 774 34.96 37.16 9.43
CA PHE A 774 34.66 36.99 8.01
C PHE A 774 35.85 36.46 7.19
N ASP A 775 36.98 36.14 7.84
CA ASP A 775 38.23 35.66 7.23
C ASP A 775 38.67 36.51 6.02
N ARG A 776 38.46 37.83 6.11
CA ARG A 776 38.78 38.79 5.05
C ARG A 776 39.17 40.15 5.61
N ALA A 777 39.92 40.92 4.82
CA ALA A 777 40.12 42.34 5.09
C ALA A 777 38.81 43.13 4.84
N PRO A 778 38.58 44.25 5.55
CA PRO A 778 37.49 45.15 5.24
C PRO A 778 37.68 45.78 3.86
N ASP A 779 36.58 46.04 3.16
CA ASP A 779 36.61 46.93 2.00
C ASP A 779 36.80 48.39 2.46
N VAL A 780 37.21 49.24 1.52
CA VAL A 780 37.60 50.64 1.81
C VAL A 780 36.43 51.43 2.42
N ASP A 781 35.22 51.22 1.93
CA ASP A 781 34.05 51.99 2.36
C ASP A 781 33.54 51.47 3.73
N GLY A 782 33.49 50.15 3.92
CA GLY A 782 33.15 49.52 5.20
C GLY A 782 34.12 49.89 6.31
N TYR A 783 35.44 49.86 6.05
CA TYR A 783 36.46 50.29 7.01
C TYR A 783 36.26 51.74 7.43
N ALA A 784 36.09 52.65 6.46
CA ALA A 784 35.92 54.07 6.72
C ALA A 784 34.64 54.35 7.54
N PHE A 785 33.54 53.67 7.22
CA PHE A 785 32.28 53.81 7.92
C PHE A 785 32.38 53.43 9.40
N TRP A 786 32.93 52.26 9.71
CA TRP A 786 33.06 51.80 11.10
C TRP A 786 34.09 52.61 11.89
N LEU A 787 35.19 53.02 11.26
CA LEU A 787 36.19 53.87 11.89
C LEU A 787 35.60 55.23 12.27
N GLU A 788 34.89 55.90 11.37
CA GLU A 788 34.22 57.19 11.65
C GLU A 788 33.20 57.02 12.80
N ALA A 789 32.41 55.94 12.79
CA ALA A 789 31.44 55.67 13.85
C ALA A 789 32.08 55.49 15.25
N LEU A 790 33.26 54.84 15.32
CA LEU A 790 34.03 54.69 16.56
C LEU A 790 34.68 56.01 16.99
N GLU A 791 35.34 56.73 16.07
CA GLU A 791 36.06 57.97 16.37
C GLU A 791 35.13 59.10 16.84
N ASP A 792 33.93 59.19 16.26
CA ASP A 792 32.91 60.17 16.65
C ASP A 792 32.07 59.73 17.87
N GLY A 793 32.32 58.51 18.39
CA GLY A 793 31.62 57.94 19.54
C GLY A 793 30.15 57.64 19.29
N ALA A 794 29.77 57.47 18.01
CA ALA A 794 28.40 57.09 17.62
C ALA A 794 28.08 55.65 18.02
N ILE A 795 29.10 54.79 18.09
CA ILE A 795 29.05 53.42 18.59
C ILE A 795 30.32 53.16 19.43
N ASP A 796 30.22 52.31 20.45
CA ASP A 796 31.42 51.84 21.16
C ASP A 796 31.90 50.48 20.62
N ARG A 797 33.08 50.04 21.06
CA ARG A 797 33.69 48.79 20.59
C ARG A 797 32.89 47.54 20.97
N ALA A 798 32.17 47.57 22.10
CA ALA A 798 31.38 46.42 22.55
C ALA A 798 30.13 46.27 21.68
N THR A 799 29.40 47.35 21.44
CA THR A 799 28.25 47.36 20.52
C THR A 799 28.68 47.03 19.08
N LEU A 800 29.87 47.48 18.64
CA LEU A 800 30.41 47.13 17.33
C LEU A 800 30.70 45.62 17.23
N LEU A 801 31.36 45.04 18.24
CA LEU A 801 31.63 43.60 18.30
C LEU A 801 30.33 42.78 18.24
N VAL A 802 29.33 43.14 19.05
CA VAL A 802 28.00 42.51 19.00
C VAL A 802 27.40 42.64 17.61
N GLY A 803 27.43 43.84 17.01
CA GLY A 803 26.94 44.10 15.66
C GLY A 803 27.56 43.20 14.58
N PHE A 804 28.85 42.88 14.69
CA PHE A 804 29.50 41.93 13.78
C PHE A 804 29.00 40.50 14.01
N THR A 805 28.99 40.04 15.26
CA THR A 805 28.58 38.67 15.62
C THR A 805 27.09 38.37 15.40
N GLN A 806 26.25 39.40 15.36
CA GLN A 806 24.80 39.27 15.12
C GLN A 806 24.40 39.75 13.71
N SER A 807 25.38 39.98 12.82
CA SER A 807 25.12 40.45 11.46
C SER A 807 24.62 39.32 10.56
N ALA A 808 23.78 39.66 9.58
CA ALA A 808 23.33 38.70 8.56
C ALA A 808 24.51 38.02 7.84
N GLU A 809 25.57 38.77 7.54
CA GLU A 809 26.80 38.22 6.93
C GLU A 809 27.46 37.16 7.83
N TYR A 810 27.49 37.39 9.15
CA TYR A 810 28.03 36.39 10.07
C TYR A 810 27.18 35.13 10.08
N HIS A 811 25.84 35.28 10.17
CA HIS A 811 24.91 34.16 10.13
C HIS A 811 25.04 33.36 8.82
N ASP A 812 25.12 34.02 7.66
CA ASP A 812 25.28 33.37 6.35
C ASP A 812 26.60 32.59 6.21
N LEU A 813 27.68 33.05 6.86
CA LEU A 813 29.00 32.44 6.75
C LEU A 813 29.26 31.32 7.76
N HIS A 814 28.60 31.33 8.92
CA HIS A 814 28.97 30.48 10.07
C HIS A 814 27.86 29.57 10.59
N LEU A 815 26.60 29.74 10.13
CA LEU A 815 25.44 29.00 10.64
C LEU A 815 24.61 28.33 9.54
N ALA A 816 25.14 28.25 8.31
CA ALA A 816 24.51 27.58 7.16
C ALA A 816 24.92 26.11 7.00
#